data_AF-H1LXI6-F1
#
_entry.id   AF-H1LXI6-F1
#
_cell.length_a   1.000
_cell.length_b   1.000
_cell.length_c   1.000
_cell.angle_alpha   90.00
_cell.angle_beta   90.00
_cell.angle_gamma   90.00
#
_symmetry.space_group_name_H-M   'P 1'
#
loop_
_entity.id
_entity.type
_entity.pdbx_description
1 polymer ?
#
loop_
_entity_poly.entity_id
_entity_poly.type
_entity_poly.pdbx_seq_one_letter_code
_entity_poly.pdbx_strand_id
1 'polypeptide(L)'
;MRQIDNYEQFCKAFVGDDNELKKEAKLLLFVQNWIIRILDYMEEDTLDYSLKKMVEQNADKMSNIHILKDALSSIVDDSDLAFRHLNKNMREKIVHENVQMPVYKVREINSYGLNWLSRQSGRTIKQKVSSAGNSIMAVQRRMSLDTAENRLFVAFAKELYEQLNTKLESLGENEHRQIDEEEDMRDELAVFLRRDDIAEVRRWENLPPNNTLLSDQNYKKIWHAWNEMKKLDERIQNDFDYIGNRLATIFFIELLVYFREILKIPQTPVEVDYDEYNVYLCEKQLFCLDGDGNTVLISQDNNCIYLKSVKKDIVVEFERNKLIIRVSKEDDKEYEVTQDKIYPYVKLIATKLGVGTPNTNSIVQQKEAQRFNSIVVDLFSLHPGYIGDDLSYEKLTERLLQQRYTGNDIDGDEREYYVPCDNTNAIKMISGVTDTYTIPFAVDNGSMEQMKRLAHMMENYIVTDSFTYVFPDAYNELQLSMVHKAARMVYRRVRNVPLSIGTAFKFQTTENFKNNFEPGDFLLVVNLIDDEVTFTLVAGKYDEKLKSEISDYKGIVWERHPTSTTLFKDEIYNNIIDLLTKAGCAKSEKVYKLLGLDGLYDEVDKLSIFFGKEWFQITSDIKQVVEQFKLNITDAITEFIMRNRSVVSGANVHIISLVDNLIYKGSIPFYSIGKQDVLEGCKELERLECLSDIPLWHDHLPALAIKLMYGKFDLIKNARVEPRFEEKQSIPIMGTFTLPKKCKEYHFNLVQDENARKMQYEAVIKNPAFPLNHDVECNLMMTYQYGSEEPYELVFVPKDSETSGFSEAKVKWFRLEKYAIEDLEAPDFPTKIPWEELYRYQGEDGNLINVFDVLEDEFKLLNGGYYKFNISDTFMRQDKDGMWYGEFIFKKDGEDVKIQWSERNWDRDSTPPQTISEISCWIVPNVYEDKKKSEKRYRISNLWEARTRDKLWFTNRNGGHQCIVNFNYDGNMETISIIDQKFDIPDRFHTGINDITFEVRKLPNGNLQAINIHDENGPEPLKKFKAINICEGGKTPVPPSFFINAYYEKWMKTLFANNRSLAERECPPDFQKSFVRSVNNWLNLFYQYREPKHKKELFSLISLAARDIGKDYYEMAYKVLEMYQKWRTRYSI
;
A
#
# COMPACT_ATOMS: atom_id res chain seq x y z
N MET A 1 -49.19 35.59 -14.38
CA MET A 1 -47.82 36.02 -14.72
C MET A 1 -47.56 35.57 -16.13
N ARG A 2 -47.07 36.45 -17.01
CA ARG A 2 -46.56 36.04 -18.32
C ARG A 2 -45.23 35.33 -18.06
N GLN A 3 -45.01 34.18 -18.69
CA GLN A 3 -43.86 33.31 -18.46
C GLN A 3 -42.79 33.57 -19.53
N ILE A 4 -41.52 33.39 -19.18
CA ILE A 4 -40.40 33.39 -20.14
C ILE A 4 -40.16 31.92 -20.52
N ASP A 5 -40.66 31.52 -21.70
CA ASP A 5 -40.71 30.12 -22.13
C ASP A 5 -39.67 29.78 -23.22
N ASN A 6 -39.01 30.77 -23.82
CA ASN A 6 -38.03 30.58 -24.89
C ASN A 6 -37.01 31.72 -24.95
N TYR A 7 -35.95 31.53 -25.73
CA TYR A 7 -34.82 32.45 -25.80
C TYR A 7 -35.20 33.82 -26.40
N GLU A 8 -36.11 33.86 -27.38
CA GLU A 8 -36.60 35.10 -27.98
C GLU A 8 -37.37 35.96 -26.95
N GLN A 9 -38.25 35.33 -26.15
CA GLN A 9 -38.97 35.99 -25.06
C GLN A 9 -38.02 36.49 -23.97
N PHE A 10 -37.00 35.70 -23.63
CA PHE A 10 -35.95 36.12 -22.71
C PHE A 10 -35.25 37.40 -23.20
N CYS A 11 -34.84 37.45 -24.48
CA CYS A 11 -34.23 38.65 -25.07
C CYS A 11 -35.19 39.86 -25.05
N LYS A 12 -36.45 39.67 -25.45
CA LYS A 12 -37.44 40.76 -25.50
C LYS A 12 -37.84 41.31 -24.13
N ALA A 13 -37.72 40.51 -23.06
CA ALA A 13 -38.03 40.94 -21.70
C ALA A 13 -37.17 42.11 -21.21
N PHE A 14 -36.00 42.36 -21.82
CA PHE A 14 -35.12 43.46 -21.45
C PHE A 14 -35.55 44.82 -22.02
N VAL A 15 -36.28 44.84 -23.14
CA VAL A 15 -36.78 46.07 -23.81
C VAL A 15 -38.19 46.45 -23.36
N GLY A 16 -38.99 45.49 -22.90
CA GLY A 16 -40.39 45.71 -22.53
C GLY A 16 -40.59 46.65 -21.31
N ASP A 17 -41.76 47.31 -21.25
CA ASP A 17 -42.16 48.20 -20.15
C ASP A 17 -42.53 47.45 -18.84
N ASP A 18 -42.55 46.11 -18.86
CA ASP A 18 -42.92 45.28 -17.71
C ASP A 18 -41.70 45.08 -16.78
N ASN A 19 -41.66 45.91 -15.72
CA ASN A 19 -40.58 45.88 -14.73
C ASN A 19 -40.43 44.53 -14.01
N GLU A 20 -41.49 43.74 -13.85
CA GLU A 20 -41.38 42.44 -13.17
C GLU A 20 -40.76 41.38 -14.09
N LEU A 21 -41.21 41.30 -15.35
CA LEU A 21 -40.57 40.45 -16.38
C LEU A 21 -39.09 40.80 -16.56
N LYS A 22 -38.74 42.09 -16.52
CA LYS A 22 -37.36 42.54 -16.62
C LYS A 22 -36.51 42.12 -15.42
N LYS A 23 -37.08 42.07 -14.21
CA LYS A 23 -36.37 41.54 -13.03
C LYS A 23 -36.14 40.03 -13.14
N GLU A 24 -37.16 39.28 -13.59
CA GLU A 24 -37.06 37.83 -13.80
C GLU A 24 -35.99 37.50 -14.85
N ALA A 25 -35.97 38.21 -15.99
CA ALA A 25 -34.96 38.04 -17.02
C ALA A 25 -33.54 38.36 -16.53
N LYS A 26 -33.36 39.40 -15.70
CA LYS A 26 -32.05 39.69 -15.07
C LYS A 26 -31.59 38.60 -14.13
N LEU A 27 -32.50 37.99 -13.37
CA LEU A 27 -32.18 36.88 -12.48
C LEU A 27 -31.78 35.64 -13.28
N LEU A 28 -32.51 35.32 -14.36
CA LEU A 28 -32.14 34.24 -15.29
C LEU A 28 -30.75 34.45 -15.90
N LEU A 29 -30.47 35.66 -16.41
CA LEU A 29 -29.15 35.99 -16.97
C LEU A 29 -28.04 35.77 -15.93
N PHE A 30 -28.28 36.18 -14.67
CA PHE A 30 -27.32 35.95 -13.60
C PHE A 30 -27.08 34.46 -13.33
N VAL A 31 -28.14 33.64 -13.31
CA VAL A 31 -28.05 32.17 -13.12
C VAL A 31 -27.25 31.52 -14.25
N GLN A 32 -27.53 31.88 -15.50
CA GLN A 32 -26.78 31.36 -16.65
C GLN A 32 -25.31 31.77 -16.60
N ASN A 33 -25.04 33.06 -16.40
CA ASN A 33 -23.68 33.57 -16.30
C ASN A 33 -22.89 32.88 -15.18
N TRP A 34 -23.54 32.59 -14.05
CA TRP A 34 -22.86 31.99 -12.90
C TRP A 34 -22.33 30.59 -13.21
N ILE A 35 -23.11 29.72 -13.85
CA ILE A 35 -22.69 28.37 -14.17
C ILE A 35 -21.71 28.32 -15.35
N ILE A 36 -21.92 29.15 -16.39
CA ILE A 36 -21.01 29.27 -17.53
C ILE A 36 -19.61 29.67 -17.05
N ARG A 37 -19.52 30.68 -16.16
CA ARG A 37 -18.23 31.09 -15.60
C ARG A 37 -17.50 29.97 -14.87
N ILE A 38 -18.22 29.06 -14.20
CA ILE A 38 -17.59 27.92 -13.52
C ILE A 38 -17.06 26.92 -14.54
N LEU A 39 -17.81 26.66 -15.61
CA LEU A 39 -17.37 25.77 -16.69
C LEU A 39 -16.14 26.30 -17.40
N ASP A 40 -16.12 27.60 -17.73
CA ASP A 40 -14.94 28.26 -18.33
C ASP A 40 -13.67 28.02 -17.49
N TYR A 41 -13.77 28.15 -16.16
CA TYR A 41 -12.65 27.89 -15.25
C TYR A 41 -12.25 26.42 -15.13
N MET A 42 -13.18 25.49 -15.36
CA MET A 42 -12.91 24.05 -15.33
C MET A 42 -12.18 23.59 -16.59
N GLU A 43 -12.53 24.14 -17.75
CA GLU A 43 -11.88 23.79 -19.02
C GLU A 43 -10.41 24.23 -19.08
N GLU A 44 -10.04 25.26 -18.33
CA GLU A 44 -8.66 25.72 -18.18
C GLU A 44 -7.78 24.82 -17.29
N ASP A 45 -8.38 23.89 -16.53
CA ASP A 45 -7.64 23.02 -15.61
C ASP A 45 -7.07 21.78 -16.31
N THR A 46 -5.85 21.41 -15.93
CA THR A 46 -5.18 20.20 -16.42
C THR A 46 -5.31 19.01 -15.46
N LEU A 47 -5.72 19.28 -14.21
CA LEU A 47 -5.98 18.30 -13.16
C LEU A 47 -7.48 18.19 -12.86
N ASP A 48 -7.89 17.18 -12.06
CA ASP A 48 -9.29 17.08 -11.63
C ASP A 48 -9.68 18.31 -10.79
N TYR A 49 -10.80 18.93 -11.16
CA TYR A 49 -11.23 20.19 -10.58
C TYR A 49 -11.64 20.03 -9.11
N SER A 50 -11.22 20.98 -8.29
CA SER A 50 -11.28 20.87 -6.83
C SER A 50 -12.16 21.92 -6.17
N LEU A 51 -12.74 21.57 -5.02
CA LEU A 51 -13.62 22.49 -4.27
C LEU A 51 -12.91 23.78 -3.89
N LYS A 52 -11.66 23.70 -3.42
CA LYS A 52 -10.86 24.87 -3.08
C LYS A 52 -10.68 25.81 -4.29
N LYS A 53 -10.31 25.26 -5.45
CA LYS A 53 -10.11 26.05 -6.68
C LYS A 53 -11.40 26.75 -7.12
N MET A 54 -12.52 26.01 -7.13
CA MET A 54 -13.84 26.58 -7.42
C MET A 54 -14.21 27.72 -6.46
N VAL A 55 -13.94 27.54 -5.17
CA VAL A 55 -14.24 28.55 -4.14
C VAL A 55 -13.37 29.81 -4.30
N GLU A 56 -12.09 29.65 -4.63
CA GLU A 56 -11.16 30.78 -4.85
C GLU A 56 -11.50 31.57 -6.11
N GLN A 57 -11.71 30.89 -7.24
CA GLN A 57 -12.08 31.55 -8.50
C GLN A 57 -13.44 32.26 -8.42
N ASN A 58 -14.36 31.76 -7.60
CA ASN A 58 -15.62 32.46 -7.30
C ASN A 58 -15.48 33.60 -6.28
N ALA A 59 -14.40 33.65 -5.50
CA ALA A 59 -14.13 34.74 -4.57
C ALA A 59 -13.57 35.98 -5.27
N ASP A 60 -12.76 35.80 -6.32
CA ASP A 60 -12.12 36.85 -7.12
C ASP A 60 -13.10 37.56 -8.08
N LYS A 61 -14.31 37.85 -7.58
CA LYS A 61 -15.40 38.49 -8.34
C LYS A 61 -15.02 39.86 -8.92
N MET A 62 -13.88 40.45 -8.54
CA MET A 62 -13.46 41.80 -8.90
C MET A 62 -12.70 41.93 -10.22
N SER A 63 -12.18 40.86 -10.82
CA SER A 63 -11.45 40.95 -12.10
C SER A 63 -12.34 40.87 -13.33
N ASN A 64 -13.48 40.15 -13.28
CA ASN A 64 -14.36 39.90 -14.44
C ASN A 64 -15.68 40.71 -14.43
N ILE A 65 -15.72 41.87 -13.75
CA ILE A 65 -16.97 42.60 -13.45
C ILE A 65 -17.73 43.15 -14.66
N HIS A 66 -17.19 43.16 -15.87
CA HIS A 66 -17.79 44.00 -16.92
C HIS A 66 -18.65 43.30 -17.96
N ILE A 67 -18.73 41.96 -17.99
CA ILE A 67 -19.38 41.25 -19.09
C ILE A 67 -20.15 40.01 -18.59
N LEU A 68 -21.49 40.03 -18.67
CA LEU A 68 -22.34 38.87 -18.40
C LEU A 68 -22.52 38.00 -19.66
N LYS A 69 -22.32 36.68 -19.50
CA LYS A 69 -22.56 35.65 -20.53
C LYS A 69 -23.92 34.97 -20.32
N ASP A 70 -24.61 34.70 -21.42
CA ASP A 70 -25.77 33.81 -21.48
C ASP A 70 -25.43 32.55 -22.29
N ALA A 71 -26.39 31.62 -22.38
CA ALA A 71 -26.18 30.37 -23.12
C ALA A 71 -25.76 30.56 -24.59
N LEU A 72 -26.20 31.65 -25.26
CA LEU A 72 -25.77 31.95 -26.63
C LEU A 72 -24.32 32.46 -26.66
N SER A 73 -23.91 33.23 -25.65
CA SER A 73 -22.54 33.76 -25.53
C SER A 73 -21.53 32.60 -25.47
N SER A 74 -21.81 31.60 -24.64
CA SER A 74 -20.97 30.38 -24.54
C SER A 74 -20.88 29.60 -25.88
N ILE A 75 -21.99 29.52 -26.63
CA ILE A 75 -21.98 28.88 -27.96
C ILE A 75 -21.10 29.66 -28.95
N VAL A 76 -21.07 30.99 -28.86
CA VAL A 76 -20.19 31.83 -29.69
C VAL A 76 -18.73 31.57 -29.34
N ASP A 77 -18.37 31.62 -28.05
CA ASP A 77 -17.01 31.37 -27.56
C ASP A 77 -16.47 30.00 -28.04
N ASP A 78 -17.27 28.95 -27.91
CA ASP A 78 -16.90 27.58 -28.30
C ASP A 78 -16.69 27.39 -29.81
N SER A 79 -17.43 28.17 -30.61
CA SER A 79 -17.55 27.95 -32.05
C SER A 79 -16.79 28.96 -32.91
N ASP A 80 -16.39 30.12 -32.39
CA ASP A 80 -15.77 31.22 -33.13
C ASP A 80 -14.53 30.76 -33.93
N LEU A 81 -13.55 30.16 -33.26
CA LEU A 81 -12.32 29.69 -33.91
C LEU A 81 -12.60 28.61 -34.98
N ALA A 82 -13.55 27.71 -34.70
CA ALA A 82 -13.94 26.66 -35.63
C ALA A 82 -14.66 27.25 -36.85
N PHE A 83 -15.54 28.23 -36.64
CA PHE A 83 -16.23 28.96 -37.70
C PHE A 83 -15.24 29.72 -38.58
N ARG A 84 -14.33 30.50 -37.99
CA ARG A 84 -13.30 31.27 -38.72
C ARG A 84 -12.40 30.36 -39.57
N HIS A 85 -12.05 29.19 -39.05
CA HIS A 85 -11.30 28.19 -39.81
C HIS A 85 -12.12 27.60 -40.98
N LEU A 86 -13.37 27.18 -40.72
CA LEU A 86 -14.23 26.54 -41.72
C LEU A 86 -14.72 27.52 -42.80
N ASN A 87 -14.95 28.79 -42.46
CA ASN A 87 -15.28 29.85 -43.41
C ASN A 87 -14.21 29.95 -44.51
N LYS A 88 -12.93 29.74 -44.16
CA LYS A 88 -11.81 29.74 -45.11
C LYS A 88 -11.57 28.38 -45.77
N ASN A 89 -11.87 27.28 -45.08
CA ASN A 89 -11.44 25.93 -45.45
C ASN A 89 -12.60 24.91 -45.44
N MET A 90 -13.71 25.22 -46.12
CA MET A 90 -14.83 24.28 -46.26
C MET A 90 -14.40 23.01 -47.01
N ARG A 91 -14.93 21.85 -46.60
CA ARG A 91 -14.67 20.58 -47.31
C ARG A 91 -15.26 20.60 -48.71
N GLU A 92 -14.57 19.96 -49.64
CA GLU A 92 -15.04 19.79 -51.00
C GLU A 92 -15.25 18.30 -51.31
N LYS A 93 -16.28 17.98 -52.08
CA LYS A 93 -16.48 16.66 -52.68
C LYS A 93 -16.38 16.75 -54.20
N ILE A 94 -15.82 15.71 -54.82
CA ILE A 94 -15.79 15.61 -56.29
C ILE A 94 -17.19 15.22 -56.77
N VAL A 95 -17.78 16.06 -57.62
CA VAL A 95 -19.05 15.76 -58.31
C VAL A 95 -18.77 15.56 -59.80
N HIS A 96 -19.41 14.54 -60.35
CA HIS A 96 -19.36 14.19 -61.76
C HIS A 96 -20.59 14.78 -62.46
N GLU A 97 -20.38 15.79 -63.29
CA GLU A 97 -21.43 16.40 -64.10
C GLU A 97 -21.18 16.15 -65.59
N ASN A 98 -22.25 16.03 -66.37
CA ASN A 98 -22.16 15.84 -67.81
C ASN A 98 -22.19 17.21 -68.48
N VAL A 99 -21.05 17.61 -69.06
CA VAL A 99 -20.91 18.91 -69.72
C VAL A 99 -20.40 18.71 -71.15
N GLN A 100 -20.88 19.53 -72.07
CA GLN A 100 -20.40 19.54 -73.44
C GLN A 100 -19.04 20.25 -73.48
N MET A 101 -17.98 19.52 -73.83
CA MET A 101 -16.62 20.06 -73.86
C MET A 101 -15.88 19.66 -75.13
N PRO A 102 -14.87 20.42 -75.57
CA PRO A 102 -14.05 20.05 -76.71
C PRO A 102 -13.39 18.69 -76.50
N VAL A 103 -13.32 17.88 -77.57
CA VAL A 103 -12.84 16.48 -77.51
C VAL A 103 -11.47 16.35 -76.84
N TYR A 104 -10.58 17.31 -77.05
CA TYR A 104 -9.23 17.30 -76.49
C TYR A 104 -9.18 17.50 -74.96
N LYS A 105 -10.27 17.99 -74.33
CA LYS A 105 -10.38 18.15 -72.87
C LYS A 105 -11.04 16.95 -72.17
N VAL A 106 -11.54 15.98 -72.94
CA VAL A 106 -12.31 14.84 -72.43
C VAL A 106 -11.39 13.83 -71.77
N ARG A 107 -11.62 13.55 -70.49
CA ARG A 107 -10.90 12.50 -69.74
C ARG A 107 -11.71 11.22 -69.56
N GLU A 108 -13.03 11.34 -69.48
CA GLU A 108 -13.93 10.24 -69.17
C GLU A 108 -15.30 10.46 -69.87
N ILE A 109 -15.89 9.39 -70.39
CA ILE A 109 -17.22 9.39 -71.01
C ILE A 109 -18.04 8.28 -70.36
N ASN A 110 -19.18 8.64 -69.77
CA ASN A 110 -20.11 7.69 -69.18
C ASN A 110 -21.22 7.27 -70.17
N SER A 111 -22.14 6.43 -69.72
CA SER A 111 -23.30 5.97 -70.50
C SER A 111 -24.17 7.13 -71.03
N TYR A 112 -24.28 8.23 -70.28
CA TYR A 112 -24.99 9.44 -70.72
C TYR A 112 -24.29 10.13 -71.89
N GLY A 113 -22.97 10.31 -71.81
CA GLY A 113 -22.16 10.87 -72.90
C GLY A 113 -22.21 10.02 -74.18
N LEU A 114 -22.17 8.70 -74.04
CA LEU A 114 -22.31 7.76 -75.18
C LEU A 114 -23.71 7.82 -75.81
N ASN A 115 -24.77 7.90 -74.99
CA ASN A 115 -26.15 8.04 -75.48
C ASN A 115 -26.38 9.40 -76.15
N TRP A 116 -25.80 10.46 -75.63
CA TRP A 116 -25.84 11.77 -76.27
C TRP A 116 -25.11 11.74 -77.61
N LEU A 117 -23.94 11.09 -77.68
CA LEU A 117 -23.16 10.96 -78.90
C LEU A 117 -23.88 10.09 -79.94
N SER A 118 -24.58 9.02 -79.52
CA SER A 118 -25.29 8.13 -80.43
C SER A 118 -26.38 8.85 -81.23
N ARG A 119 -27.00 9.87 -80.63
CA ARG A 119 -28.04 10.74 -81.21
C ARG A 119 -27.51 11.80 -82.18
N GLN A 120 -26.18 12.02 -82.25
CA GLN A 120 -25.59 12.97 -83.19
C GLN A 120 -25.52 12.42 -84.62
N SER A 121 -25.67 13.30 -85.61
CA SER A 121 -25.69 12.98 -87.03
C SER A 121 -24.30 12.61 -87.56
N GLY A 122 -24.16 11.42 -88.17
CA GLY A 122 -22.90 10.90 -88.71
C GLY A 122 -22.83 9.37 -88.64
N ARG A 123 -22.10 8.73 -89.57
CA ARG A 123 -21.96 7.25 -89.58
C ARG A 123 -20.80 6.76 -88.71
N THR A 124 -19.79 7.60 -88.49
CA THR A 124 -18.61 7.28 -87.66
C THR A 124 -18.52 8.20 -86.44
N ILE A 125 -17.86 7.77 -85.35
CA ILE A 125 -17.66 8.58 -84.13
C ILE A 125 -17.07 9.96 -84.49
N LYS A 126 -16.06 10.00 -85.36
CA LYS A 126 -15.42 11.24 -85.81
C LYS A 126 -16.40 12.18 -86.54
N GLN A 127 -17.31 11.65 -87.35
CA GLN A 127 -18.36 12.44 -88.01
C GLN A 127 -19.41 12.95 -87.01
N LYS A 128 -19.82 12.11 -86.05
CA LYS A 128 -20.78 12.47 -84.99
C LYS A 128 -20.25 13.55 -84.05
N VAL A 129 -18.96 13.53 -83.76
CA VAL A 129 -18.28 14.56 -82.97
C VAL A 129 -18.09 15.85 -83.78
N SER A 130 -17.78 15.73 -85.08
CA SER A 130 -17.63 16.89 -85.97
C SER A 130 -18.95 17.63 -86.21
N SER A 131 -20.09 16.92 -86.30
CA SER A 131 -21.41 17.54 -86.47
C SER A 131 -21.88 18.29 -85.22
N ALA A 132 -21.39 17.90 -84.04
CA ALA A 132 -21.62 18.61 -82.78
C ALA A 132 -20.55 19.70 -82.48
N GLY A 133 -19.87 20.21 -83.51
CA GLY A 133 -18.90 21.31 -83.37
C GLY A 133 -17.60 20.93 -82.66
N ASN A 134 -17.10 19.70 -82.87
CA ASN A 134 -15.88 19.17 -82.23
C ASN A 134 -15.94 19.18 -80.69
N SER A 135 -17.15 19.04 -80.14
CA SER A 135 -17.40 18.91 -78.72
C SER A 135 -18.20 17.65 -78.46
N ILE A 136 -18.02 17.06 -77.27
CA ILE A 136 -18.71 15.85 -76.85
C ILE A 136 -19.18 16.02 -75.41
N MET A 137 -20.36 15.47 -75.12
CA MET A 137 -20.87 15.36 -73.75
C MET A 137 -20.00 14.37 -72.98
N ALA A 138 -19.27 14.87 -71.98
CA ALA A 138 -18.31 14.10 -71.21
C ALA A 138 -18.42 14.42 -69.73
N VAL A 139 -17.83 13.55 -68.90
CA VAL A 139 -17.83 13.74 -67.45
C VAL A 139 -16.80 14.79 -67.09
N GLN A 140 -17.27 15.92 -66.56
CA GLN A 140 -16.43 16.89 -65.88
C GLN A 140 -16.45 16.61 -64.39
N ARG A 141 -15.25 16.43 -63.82
CA ARG A 141 -15.05 16.42 -62.37
C ARG A 141 -14.93 17.88 -61.93
N ARG A 142 -15.86 18.34 -61.10
CA ARG A 142 -15.73 19.62 -60.39
C ARG A 142 -15.77 19.40 -58.89
N MET A 143 -15.10 20.27 -58.16
CA MET A 143 -15.24 20.32 -56.71
C MET A 143 -16.58 20.99 -56.38
N SER A 144 -17.30 20.43 -55.42
CA SER A 144 -18.57 20.92 -54.92
C SER A 144 -18.48 21.05 -53.42
N LEU A 145 -19.02 22.14 -52.89
CA LEU A 145 -19.11 22.38 -51.45
C LEU A 145 -20.29 21.66 -50.80
N ASP A 146 -21.13 20.95 -51.56
CA ASP A 146 -22.35 20.31 -51.03
C ASP A 146 -22.06 19.01 -50.23
N THR A 147 -21.23 19.05 -49.20
CA THR A 147 -21.02 17.91 -48.29
C THR A 147 -22.01 17.91 -47.14
N ALA A 148 -22.25 16.77 -46.49
CA ALA A 148 -23.17 16.72 -45.34
C ALA A 148 -22.71 17.66 -44.20
N GLU A 149 -21.41 17.71 -43.96
CA GLU A 149 -20.77 18.56 -42.95
C GLU A 149 -20.96 20.04 -43.26
N ASN A 150 -20.83 20.45 -44.52
CA ASN A 150 -21.07 21.83 -44.94
C ASN A 150 -22.54 22.22 -44.88
N ARG A 151 -23.47 21.30 -45.14
CA ARG A 151 -24.90 21.57 -44.98
C ARG A 151 -25.24 21.89 -43.52
N LEU A 152 -24.68 21.13 -42.57
CA LEU A 152 -24.78 21.42 -41.15
C LEU A 152 -24.14 22.77 -40.81
N PHE A 153 -22.91 23.01 -41.25
CA PHE A 153 -22.19 24.26 -40.98
C PHE A 153 -22.95 25.49 -41.46
N VAL A 154 -23.53 25.45 -42.67
CA VAL A 154 -24.36 26.53 -43.21
C VAL A 154 -25.68 26.67 -42.45
N ALA A 155 -26.29 25.56 -42.01
CA ALA A 155 -27.50 25.61 -41.18
C ALA A 155 -27.21 26.25 -39.81
N PHE A 156 -26.10 25.87 -39.18
CA PHE A 156 -25.59 26.47 -37.96
C PHE A 156 -25.36 27.97 -38.11
N ALA A 157 -24.62 28.38 -39.15
CA ALA A 157 -24.35 29.80 -39.40
C ALA A 157 -25.62 30.64 -39.59
N LYS A 158 -26.65 30.11 -40.26
CA LYS A 158 -27.93 30.81 -40.43
C LYS A 158 -28.68 30.98 -39.11
N GLU A 159 -28.81 29.90 -38.35
CA GLU A 159 -29.52 29.94 -37.07
C GLU A 159 -28.78 30.83 -36.07
N LEU A 160 -27.46 30.70 -35.95
CA LEU A 160 -26.65 31.54 -35.06
C LEU A 160 -26.79 33.02 -35.42
N TYR A 161 -26.77 33.36 -36.72
CA TYR A 161 -27.00 34.73 -37.19
C TYR A 161 -28.39 35.26 -36.78
N GLU A 162 -29.45 34.46 -36.92
CA GLU A 162 -30.81 34.85 -36.52
C GLU A 162 -30.92 35.06 -35.00
N GLN A 163 -30.32 34.19 -34.19
CA GLN A 163 -30.33 34.31 -32.73
C GLN A 163 -29.50 35.51 -32.25
N LEU A 164 -28.33 35.75 -32.84
CA LEU A 164 -27.49 36.93 -32.54
C LEU A 164 -28.21 38.23 -32.90
N ASN A 165 -28.88 38.32 -34.04
CA ASN A 165 -29.68 39.50 -34.37
C ASN A 165 -30.79 39.72 -33.34
N THR A 166 -31.51 38.66 -32.98
CA THR A 166 -32.59 38.74 -31.96
C THR A 166 -32.07 39.26 -30.62
N LYS A 167 -30.92 38.74 -30.17
CA LYS A 167 -30.24 39.18 -28.95
C LYS A 167 -29.84 40.65 -29.06
N LEU A 168 -29.02 40.99 -30.06
CA LEU A 168 -28.40 42.32 -30.21
C LEU A 168 -29.43 43.43 -30.49
N GLU A 169 -30.53 43.14 -31.20
CA GLU A 169 -31.65 44.08 -31.38
C GLU A 169 -32.45 44.32 -30.09
N SER A 170 -32.39 43.38 -29.14
CA SER A 170 -33.11 43.46 -27.87
C SER A 170 -32.27 44.04 -26.72
N LEU A 171 -31.03 44.46 -26.98
CA LEU A 171 -30.16 45.07 -25.96
C LEU A 171 -30.31 46.60 -25.97
N GLY A 172 -30.45 47.20 -24.78
CA GLY A 172 -30.40 48.65 -24.61
C GLY A 172 -28.96 49.15 -24.35
N GLU A 173 -28.70 50.44 -24.61
CA GLU A 173 -27.37 51.10 -24.49
C GLU A 173 -26.67 50.96 -23.11
N ASN A 174 -27.34 50.45 -22.07
CA ASN A 174 -26.84 50.38 -20.68
C ASN A 174 -26.67 48.93 -20.13
N GLU A 175 -26.75 47.89 -20.97
CA GLU A 175 -26.53 46.50 -20.53
C GLU A 175 -25.08 46.03 -20.72
N HIS A 176 -24.49 45.48 -19.66
CA HIS A 176 -23.09 45.04 -19.61
C HIS A 176 -22.97 43.55 -20.01
N ARG A 177 -23.27 43.20 -21.27
CA ARG A 177 -23.12 41.84 -21.84
C ARG A 177 -21.93 41.76 -22.80
N GLN A 178 -21.57 40.55 -23.25
CA GLN A 178 -20.46 40.28 -24.17
C GLN A 178 -20.82 40.69 -25.59
N ILE A 179 -20.88 41.99 -25.84
CA ILE A 179 -21.43 42.51 -27.09
C ILE A 179 -20.39 42.49 -28.22
N ASP A 180 -19.14 42.86 -27.94
CA ASP A 180 -18.12 43.07 -28.99
C ASP A 180 -17.84 41.80 -29.82
N GLU A 181 -17.58 40.67 -29.15
CA GLU A 181 -17.27 39.40 -29.82
C GLU A 181 -18.49 38.81 -30.56
N GLU A 182 -19.69 39.04 -30.01
CA GLU A 182 -20.96 38.64 -30.62
C GLU A 182 -21.31 39.49 -31.85
N GLU A 183 -21.01 40.79 -31.83
CA GLU A 183 -21.17 41.69 -32.97
C GLU A 183 -20.18 41.35 -34.09
N ASP A 184 -18.91 41.10 -33.74
CA ASP A 184 -17.89 40.65 -34.69
C ASP A 184 -18.33 39.33 -35.36
N MET A 185 -18.77 38.35 -34.58
CA MET A 185 -19.26 37.07 -35.10
C MET A 185 -20.50 37.25 -35.98
N ARG A 186 -21.48 38.08 -35.57
CA ARG A 186 -22.67 38.41 -36.38
C ARG A 186 -22.28 39.02 -37.73
N ASP A 187 -21.33 39.94 -37.75
CA ASP A 187 -20.90 40.64 -38.94
C ASP A 187 -20.13 39.70 -39.89
N GLU A 188 -19.26 38.85 -39.36
CA GLU A 188 -18.59 37.79 -40.12
C GLU A 188 -19.59 36.78 -40.71
N LEU A 189 -20.60 36.37 -39.94
CA LEU A 189 -21.70 35.51 -40.40
C LEU A 189 -22.50 36.17 -41.53
N ALA A 190 -22.80 37.46 -41.42
CA ALA A 190 -23.51 38.22 -42.45
C ALA A 190 -22.74 38.24 -43.78
N VAL A 191 -21.40 38.39 -43.71
CA VAL A 191 -20.52 38.33 -44.89
C VAL A 191 -20.48 36.91 -45.47
N PHE A 192 -20.31 35.89 -44.62
CA PHE A 192 -20.25 34.49 -45.03
C PHE A 192 -21.53 34.05 -45.76
N LEU A 193 -22.70 34.36 -45.20
CA LEU A 193 -24.00 33.95 -45.75
C LEU A 193 -24.35 34.61 -47.10
N ARG A 194 -23.62 35.65 -47.51
CA ARG A 194 -23.79 36.34 -48.81
C ARG A 194 -22.86 35.82 -49.92
N ARG A 195 -21.96 34.88 -49.63
CA ARG A 195 -21.04 34.37 -50.66
C ARG A 195 -21.78 33.52 -51.70
N ASP A 196 -21.46 33.72 -52.98
CA ASP A 196 -22.11 33.04 -54.11
C ASP A 196 -21.89 31.51 -54.12
N ASP A 197 -20.76 31.03 -53.60
CA ASP A 197 -20.39 29.61 -53.54
C ASP A 197 -21.23 28.81 -52.53
N ILE A 198 -21.79 29.47 -51.51
CA ILE A 198 -22.69 28.86 -50.52
C ILE A 198 -24.06 28.53 -51.12
N ALA A 199 -24.46 29.19 -52.21
CA ALA A 199 -25.73 28.91 -52.89
C ALA A 199 -25.82 27.46 -53.42
N GLU A 200 -24.69 26.78 -53.62
CA GLU A 200 -24.65 25.38 -54.04
C GLU A 200 -24.97 24.40 -52.88
N VAL A 201 -24.75 24.80 -51.62
CA VAL A 201 -24.91 23.93 -50.45
C VAL A 201 -26.39 23.70 -50.16
N ARG A 202 -26.82 22.43 -50.14
CA ARG A 202 -28.24 22.09 -49.92
C ARG A 202 -28.66 22.27 -48.46
N ARG A 203 -29.96 22.15 -48.21
CA ARG A 203 -30.51 22.20 -46.85
C ARG A 203 -30.00 21.02 -46.01
N TRP A 204 -29.73 21.28 -44.74
CA TRP A 204 -29.51 20.23 -43.74
C TRP A 204 -30.81 19.46 -43.46
N GLU A 205 -30.75 18.12 -43.51
CA GLU A 205 -31.90 17.22 -43.38
C GLU A 205 -31.89 16.42 -42.07
N ASN A 206 -31.21 16.91 -41.02
CA ASN A 206 -31.05 16.22 -39.72
C ASN A 206 -30.47 14.80 -39.87
N LEU A 207 -29.41 14.67 -40.67
CA LEU A 207 -28.71 13.40 -40.85
C LEU A 207 -27.96 13.03 -39.56
N PRO A 208 -27.88 11.73 -39.21
CA PRO A 208 -27.10 11.29 -38.06
C PRO A 208 -25.60 11.64 -38.27
N PRO A 209 -24.85 11.85 -37.17
CA PRO A 209 -23.43 12.19 -37.27
C PRO A 209 -22.68 11.07 -37.99
N ASN A 210 -21.93 11.42 -39.03
CA ASN A 210 -21.07 10.48 -39.75
C ASN A 210 -19.65 10.52 -39.18
N ASN A 211 -18.83 9.50 -39.49
CA ASN A 211 -17.44 9.44 -39.00
C ASN A 211 -16.61 10.66 -39.44
N THR A 212 -16.93 11.25 -40.60
CA THR A 212 -16.22 12.42 -41.13
C THR A 212 -16.44 13.66 -40.27
N LEU A 213 -17.66 13.87 -39.80
CA LEU A 213 -18.05 14.97 -38.91
C LEU A 213 -17.47 14.80 -37.52
N LEU A 214 -17.47 13.57 -36.98
CA LEU A 214 -16.95 13.28 -35.64
C LEU A 214 -15.42 13.25 -35.54
N SER A 215 -14.72 13.01 -36.66
CA SER A 215 -13.25 12.94 -36.71
C SER A 215 -12.56 14.27 -37.03
N ASP A 216 -13.29 15.24 -37.60
CA ASP A 216 -12.73 16.56 -37.93
C ASP A 216 -12.85 17.52 -36.74
N GLN A 217 -11.72 18.05 -36.28
CA GLN A 217 -11.64 18.87 -35.07
C GLN A 217 -12.56 20.10 -35.12
N ASN A 218 -12.77 20.71 -36.29
CA ASN A 218 -13.58 21.92 -36.41
C ASN A 218 -15.07 21.60 -36.63
N TYR A 219 -15.40 20.64 -37.51
CA TYR A 219 -16.81 20.25 -37.69
C TYR A 219 -17.40 19.59 -36.44
N LYS A 220 -16.59 18.88 -35.65
CA LYS A 220 -17.02 18.34 -34.36
C LYS A 220 -17.46 19.45 -33.39
N LYS A 221 -16.70 20.55 -33.31
CA LYS A 221 -17.07 21.74 -32.51
C LYS A 221 -18.35 22.39 -33.01
N ILE A 222 -18.50 22.57 -34.32
CA ILE A 222 -19.75 23.11 -34.91
C ILE A 222 -20.94 22.19 -34.63
N TRP A 223 -20.76 20.87 -34.69
CA TRP A 223 -21.81 19.92 -34.36
C TRP A 223 -22.23 20.01 -32.90
N HIS A 224 -21.27 20.13 -31.98
CA HIS A 224 -21.53 20.39 -30.57
C HIS A 224 -22.33 21.68 -30.40
N ALA A 225 -21.81 22.81 -30.89
CA ALA A 225 -22.45 24.12 -30.84
C ALA A 225 -23.86 24.13 -31.47
N TRP A 226 -24.09 23.39 -32.55
CA TRP A 226 -25.41 23.21 -33.15
C TRP A 226 -26.40 22.51 -32.23
N ASN A 227 -25.98 21.44 -31.56
CA ASN A 227 -26.85 20.72 -30.61
C ASN A 227 -27.15 21.59 -29.39
N GLU A 228 -26.16 22.31 -28.89
CA GLU A 228 -26.29 23.25 -27.78
C GLU A 228 -27.28 24.39 -28.13
N MET A 229 -27.18 24.93 -29.35
CA MET A 229 -28.10 25.94 -29.85
C MET A 229 -29.55 25.43 -29.94
N LYS A 230 -29.75 24.14 -30.25
CA LYS A 230 -31.09 23.54 -30.30
C LYS A 230 -31.72 23.33 -28.93
N LYS A 231 -30.93 23.37 -27.85
CA LYS A 231 -31.41 23.31 -26.47
C LYS A 231 -31.70 24.69 -25.86
N LEU A 232 -31.44 25.80 -26.55
CA LEU A 232 -31.55 27.15 -25.98
C LEU A 232 -32.93 27.43 -25.34
N ASP A 233 -34.01 27.11 -26.06
CA ASP A 233 -35.36 27.33 -25.55
C ASP A 233 -35.67 26.43 -24.34
N GLU A 234 -35.29 25.16 -24.42
CA GLU A 234 -35.44 24.19 -23.32
C GLU A 234 -34.65 24.61 -22.08
N ARG A 235 -33.43 25.12 -22.26
CA ARG A 235 -32.61 25.68 -21.18
C ARG A 235 -33.32 26.84 -20.52
N ILE A 236 -33.76 27.84 -21.27
CA ILE A 236 -34.46 29.01 -20.71
C ILE A 236 -35.70 28.59 -19.93
N GLN A 237 -36.49 27.66 -20.47
CA GLN A 237 -37.67 27.14 -19.80
C GLN A 237 -37.32 26.40 -18.50
N ASN A 238 -36.35 25.49 -18.55
CA ASN A 238 -35.86 24.77 -17.36
C ASN A 238 -35.24 25.72 -16.32
N ASP A 239 -34.56 26.78 -16.77
CA ASP A 239 -33.99 27.84 -15.93
C ASP A 239 -35.06 28.57 -15.16
N PHE A 240 -36.17 28.88 -15.82
CA PHE A 240 -37.33 29.53 -15.22
C PHE A 240 -38.09 28.60 -14.27
N ASP A 241 -38.40 27.38 -14.69
CA ASP A 241 -39.23 26.43 -13.93
C ASP A 241 -38.54 25.96 -12.65
N TYR A 242 -37.21 25.76 -12.69
CA TYR A 242 -36.41 25.28 -11.56
C TYR A 242 -35.55 26.36 -10.90
N ILE A 243 -35.91 27.63 -11.06
CA ILE A 243 -35.13 28.78 -10.54
C ILE A 243 -34.80 28.64 -9.05
N GLY A 244 -35.71 28.09 -8.24
CA GLY A 244 -35.49 27.88 -6.80
C GLY A 244 -34.34 26.89 -6.51
N ASN A 245 -34.27 25.77 -7.25
CA ASN A 245 -33.18 24.79 -7.12
C ASN A 245 -31.84 25.41 -7.52
N ARG A 246 -31.85 26.19 -8.61
CA ARG A 246 -30.66 26.86 -9.16
C ARG A 246 -30.11 27.89 -8.20
N LEU A 247 -30.99 28.69 -7.59
CA LEU A 247 -30.63 29.61 -6.53
C LEU A 247 -30.09 28.89 -5.30
N ALA A 248 -30.65 27.73 -4.93
CA ALA A 248 -30.09 26.93 -3.84
C ALA A 248 -28.66 26.46 -4.14
N THR A 249 -28.37 25.98 -5.35
CA THR A 249 -26.99 25.61 -5.76
C THR A 249 -26.05 26.82 -5.70
N ILE A 250 -26.46 27.96 -6.26
CA ILE A 250 -25.66 29.20 -6.21
C ILE A 250 -25.39 29.61 -4.77
N PHE A 251 -26.42 29.70 -3.93
CA PHE A 251 -26.27 30.10 -2.54
C PHE A 251 -25.43 29.13 -1.72
N PHE A 252 -25.54 27.84 -1.99
CA PHE A 252 -24.72 26.82 -1.33
C PHE A 252 -23.24 27.05 -1.61
N ILE A 253 -22.85 27.24 -2.88
CA ILE A 253 -21.45 27.55 -3.23
C ILE A 253 -21.02 28.93 -2.70
N GLU A 254 -21.87 29.94 -2.78
CA GLU A 254 -21.59 31.29 -2.25
C GLU A 254 -21.40 31.30 -0.72
N LEU A 255 -22.12 30.42 0.00
CA LEU A 255 -21.87 30.17 1.43
C LEU A 255 -20.49 29.56 1.65
N LEU A 256 -20.08 28.57 0.85
CA LEU A 256 -18.72 28.00 0.95
C LEU A 256 -17.65 29.04 0.63
N VAL A 257 -17.88 29.89 -0.36
CA VAL A 257 -17.02 31.04 -0.68
C VAL A 257 -16.89 31.96 0.53
N TYR A 258 -17.98 32.31 1.19
CA TYR A 258 -17.94 33.13 2.39
C TYR A 258 -17.24 32.42 3.57
N PHE A 259 -17.45 31.11 3.72
CA PHE A 259 -16.90 30.32 4.82
C PHE A 259 -15.41 29.96 4.66
N ARG A 260 -14.81 30.14 3.48
CA ARG A 260 -13.41 29.74 3.21
C ARG A 260 -12.38 30.30 4.19
N GLU A 261 -12.64 31.49 4.74
CA GLU A 261 -11.77 32.20 5.70
C GLU A 261 -12.13 31.91 7.17
N ILE A 262 -13.24 31.19 7.42
CA ILE A 262 -13.86 31.02 8.74
C ILE A 262 -13.85 29.55 9.16
N LEU A 263 -14.16 28.66 8.23
CA LEU A 263 -14.24 27.22 8.44
C LEU A 263 -13.05 26.52 7.78
N LYS A 264 -12.61 25.43 8.39
CA LYS A 264 -11.74 24.45 7.74
C LYS A 264 -12.62 23.51 6.93
N ILE A 265 -12.50 23.57 5.60
CA ILE A 265 -13.35 22.84 4.64
C ILE A 265 -12.47 21.77 3.99
N PRO A 266 -12.75 20.47 4.21
CA PRO A 266 -11.96 19.43 3.59
C PRO A 266 -12.09 19.45 2.07
N GLN A 267 -10.96 19.20 1.41
CA GLN A 267 -10.92 19.11 -0.04
C GLN A 267 -11.78 17.95 -0.57
N THR A 268 -12.46 18.17 -1.70
CA THR A 268 -13.27 17.18 -2.42
C THR A 268 -13.24 17.48 -3.93
N PRO A 269 -13.40 16.47 -4.81
CA PRO A 269 -13.59 16.68 -6.24
C PRO A 269 -14.90 17.43 -6.53
N VAL A 270 -14.94 18.13 -7.67
CA VAL A 270 -16.12 18.85 -8.14
C VAL A 270 -16.36 18.55 -9.60
N GLU A 271 -17.60 18.17 -9.92
CA GLU A 271 -18.11 18.05 -11.28
C GLU A 271 -19.28 19.01 -11.47
N VAL A 272 -19.42 19.56 -12.68
CA VAL A 272 -20.46 20.54 -13.01
C VAL A 272 -21.14 20.14 -14.30
N ASP A 273 -22.46 20.14 -14.27
CA ASP A 273 -23.32 19.96 -15.45
C ASP A 273 -24.28 21.14 -15.58
N TYR A 274 -24.28 21.77 -16.75
CA TYR A 274 -25.20 22.87 -17.05
C TYR A 274 -26.62 22.37 -17.32
N ASP A 275 -26.80 21.29 -18.06
CA ASP A 275 -28.14 20.87 -18.51
C ASP A 275 -29.02 20.48 -17.30
N GLU A 276 -28.45 19.79 -16.31
CA GLU A 276 -29.12 19.50 -15.04
C GLU A 276 -28.96 20.63 -13.99
N TYR A 277 -28.13 21.64 -14.27
CA TYR A 277 -27.73 22.69 -13.34
C TYR A 277 -27.22 22.13 -12.01
N ASN A 278 -26.33 21.13 -12.08
CA ASN A 278 -25.84 20.38 -10.95
C ASN A 278 -24.35 20.71 -10.70
N VAL A 279 -24.03 21.02 -9.44
CA VAL A 279 -22.64 21.13 -8.95
C VAL A 279 -22.44 20.00 -7.96
N TYR A 280 -21.85 18.91 -8.44
CA TYR A 280 -21.74 17.66 -7.72
C TYR A 280 -20.42 17.60 -6.94
N LEU A 281 -20.52 17.40 -5.62
CA LEU A 281 -19.38 17.38 -4.69
C LEU A 281 -18.97 15.98 -4.22
N CYS A 282 -19.18 14.91 -5.00
CA CYS A 282 -18.88 13.49 -4.63
C CYS A 282 -19.38 13.02 -3.25
N GLU A 283 -20.18 13.83 -2.56
CA GLU A 283 -20.66 13.67 -1.19
C GLU A 283 -21.96 14.44 -1.02
N LYS A 284 -22.85 13.89 -0.21
CA LYS A 284 -24.14 14.54 0.09
C LYS A 284 -24.05 15.61 1.18
N GLN A 285 -23.03 15.53 2.03
CA GLN A 285 -22.89 16.37 3.22
C GLN A 285 -21.43 16.72 3.44
N LEU A 286 -21.14 18.02 3.61
CA LEU A 286 -19.82 18.52 3.95
C LEU A 286 -19.68 18.69 5.46
N PHE A 287 -18.68 18.02 6.03
CA PHE A 287 -18.26 18.20 7.40
C PHE A 287 -17.14 19.22 7.44
N CYS A 288 -17.41 20.38 8.05
CA CYS A 288 -16.44 21.47 8.21
C CYS A 288 -16.10 21.64 9.69
N LEU A 289 -14.98 22.30 10.00
CA LEU A 289 -14.54 22.58 11.36
C LEU A 289 -14.52 24.10 11.59
N ASP A 290 -15.17 24.58 12.66
CA ASP A 290 -15.13 25.99 13.03
C ASP A 290 -13.89 26.35 13.88
N GLY A 291 -13.68 27.65 14.12
CA GLY A 291 -12.57 28.15 14.93
C GLY A 291 -12.63 27.78 16.41
N ASP A 292 -13.79 27.32 16.91
CA ASP A 292 -13.97 26.83 18.28
C ASP A 292 -13.69 25.30 18.39
N GLY A 293 -13.31 24.65 17.27
CA GLY A 293 -13.06 23.20 17.21
C GLY A 293 -14.32 22.33 17.09
N ASN A 294 -15.47 22.93 16.76
CA ASN A 294 -16.73 22.22 16.60
C ASN A 294 -17.03 21.88 15.13
N THR A 295 -17.66 20.74 14.90
CA THR A 295 -18.10 20.34 13.56
C THR A 295 -19.34 21.12 13.12
N VAL A 296 -19.26 21.71 11.93
CA VAL A 296 -20.37 22.34 11.21
C VAL A 296 -20.71 21.48 10.00
N LEU A 297 -21.97 21.08 9.89
CA LEU A 297 -22.46 20.28 8.77
C LEU A 297 -23.23 21.18 7.79
N ILE A 298 -22.87 21.08 6.51
CA ILE A 298 -23.45 21.86 5.42
C ILE A 298 -23.89 20.87 4.34
N SER A 299 -25.15 20.93 3.91
CA SER A 299 -25.64 20.08 2.83
C SER A 299 -26.73 20.78 2.03
N GLN A 300 -26.84 20.42 0.76
CA GLN A 300 -27.92 20.86 -0.13
C GLN A 300 -28.78 19.65 -0.51
N ASP A 301 -30.09 19.84 -0.56
CA ASP A 301 -31.04 18.92 -1.18
C ASP A 301 -32.07 19.73 -1.96
N ASN A 302 -32.06 19.60 -3.30
CA ASN A 302 -32.93 20.35 -4.21
C ASN A 302 -32.89 21.88 -3.94
N ASN A 303 -34.04 22.45 -3.55
CA ASN A 303 -34.23 23.86 -3.23
C ASN A 303 -33.92 24.22 -1.76
N CYS A 304 -33.37 23.28 -0.98
CA CYS A 304 -33.10 23.46 0.44
C CYS A 304 -31.60 23.35 0.77
N ILE A 305 -31.12 24.24 1.64
CA ILE A 305 -29.79 24.18 2.24
C ILE A 305 -29.94 23.98 3.75
N TYR A 306 -29.24 22.98 4.27
CA TYR A 306 -29.22 22.65 5.70
C TYR A 306 -27.85 23.00 6.27
N LEU A 307 -27.86 23.81 7.33
CA LEU A 307 -26.67 24.24 8.05
C LEU A 307 -26.86 23.87 9.52
N LYS A 308 -26.01 23.00 10.03
CA LYS A 308 -26.06 22.53 11.41
C LYS A 308 -24.77 22.85 12.13
N SER A 309 -24.87 23.54 13.25
CA SER A 309 -23.76 23.86 14.15
C SER A 309 -24.11 23.47 15.58
N VAL A 310 -23.15 23.53 16.50
CA VAL A 310 -23.43 23.32 17.94
C VAL A 310 -24.37 24.40 18.50
N LYS A 311 -24.34 25.61 17.94
CA LYS A 311 -25.08 26.78 18.46
C LYS A 311 -26.52 26.83 17.93
N LYS A 312 -26.70 26.63 16.62
CA LYS A 312 -27.97 26.77 15.90
C LYS A 312 -28.06 25.88 14.67
N ASP A 313 -29.29 25.51 14.33
CA ASP A 313 -29.66 24.82 13.09
C ASP A 313 -30.42 25.81 12.21
N ILE A 314 -30.02 25.91 10.93
CA ILE A 314 -30.61 26.81 9.94
C ILE A 314 -31.01 25.98 8.72
N VAL A 315 -32.25 26.17 8.27
CA VAL A 315 -32.75 25.66 6.98
C VAL A 315 -33.05 26.86 6.10
N VAL A 316 -32.51 26.83 4.89
CA VAL A 316 -32.73 27.87 3.87
C VAL A 316 -33.47 27.22 2.72
N GLU A 317 -34.69 27.67 2.44
CA GLU A 317 -35.55 27.13 1.37
C GLU A 317 -35.81 28.20 0.31
N PHE A 318 -35.81 27.77 -0.95
CA PHE A 318 -36.10 28.62 -2.09
C PHE A 318 -37.45 28.26 -2.73
N GLU A 319 -38.37 29.23 -2.76
CA GLU A 319 -39.64 29.14 -3.48
C GLU A 319 -39.63 30.15 -4.63
N ARG A 320 -39.34 29.68 -5.85
CA ARG A 320 -39.05 30.55 -7.02
C ARG A 320 -37.93 31.56 -6.69
N ASN A 321 -38.25 32.86 -6.66
CA ASN A 321 -37.32 33.94 -6.35
C ASN A 321 -37.41 34.40 -4.88
N LYS A 322 -38.04 33.61 -3.99
CA LYS A 322 -38.14 33.90 -2.56
C LYS A 322 -37.21 33.01 -1.75
N LEU A 323 -36.55 33.62 -0.78
CA LEU A 323 -35.65 33.00 0.18
C LEU A 323 -36.33 32.95 1.55
N ILE A 324 -36.56 31.74 2.08
CA ILE A 324 -37.13 31.51 3.40
C ILE A 324 -36.00 30.99 4.31
N ILE A 325 -35.69 31.75 5.36
CA ILE A 325 -34.68 31.36 6.36
C ILE A 325 -35.39 30.94 7.64
N ARG A 326 -35.28 29.65 7.98
CA ARG A 326 -35.77 29.08 9.23
C ARG A 326 -34.61 28.84 10.19
N VAL A 327 -34.64 29.49 11.35
CA VAL A 327 -33.61 29.31 12.39
C VAL A 327 -34.27 28.64 13.58
N SER A 328 -33.63 27.61 14.14
CA SER A 328 -34.14 26.92 15.33
C SER A 328 -34.50 27.93 16.43
N LYS A 329 -35.77 27.97 16.85
CA LYS A 329 -36.33 28.84 17.92
C LYS A 329 -36.52 30.32 17.55
N GLU A 330 -36.52 30.68 16.27
CA GLU A 330 -36.90 32.02 15.77
C GLU A 330 -38.05 31.90 14.75
N ASP A 331 -38.77 33.00 14.50
CA ASP A 331 -39.79 33.06 13.44
C ASP A 331 -39.14 33.00 12.05
N ASP A 332 -39.83 32.32 11.13
CA ASP A 332 -39.45 32.25 9.72
C ASP A 332 -39.38 33.66 9.10
N LYS A 333 -38.32 33.92 8.33
CA LYS A 333 -38.17 35.19 7.61
C LYS A 333 -38.08 34.96 6.11
N GLU A 334 -38.92 35.66 5.37
CA GLU A 334 -39.00 35.61 3.91
C GLU A 334 -38.36 36.86 3.30
N TYR A 335 -37.57 36.68 2.24
CA TYR A 335 -36.90 37.73 1.50
C TYR A 335 -37.04 37.50 -0.01
N GLU A 336 -37.11 38.58 -0.79
CA GLU A 336 -37.07 38.52 -2.25
C GLU A 336 -35.62 38.49 -2.74
N VAL A 337 -35.28 37.52 -3.59
CA VAL A 337 -33.93 37.34 -4.16
C VAL A 337 -33.77 38.16 -5.43
N THR A 338 -32.84 39.10 -5.40
CA THR A 338 -32.35 39.85 -6.56
C THR A 338 -30.82 39.73 -6.63
N GLN A 339 -30.24 39.90 -7.82
CA GLN A 339 -28.80 39.75 -8.08
C GLN A 339 -27.92 40.51 -7.05
N ASP A 340 -28.31 41.72 -6.68
CA ASP A 340 -27.61 42.60 -5.75
C ASP A 340 -27.72 42.18 -4.27
N LYS A 341 -28.71 41.34 -3.92
CA LYS A 341 -29.01 40.96 -2.53
C LYS A 341 -28.48 39.59 -2.12
N ILE A 342 -27.95 38.80 -3.05
CA ILE A 342 -27.41 37.45 -2.77
C ILE A 342 -26.33 37.49 -1.67
N TYR A 343 -25.29 38.30 -1.88
CA TYR A 343 -24.19 38.39 -0.92
C TYR A 343 -24.61 38.92 0.48
N PRO A 344 -25.45 39.98 0.58
CA PRO A 344 -26.07 40.36 1.84
C PRO A 344 -26.79 39.22 2.58
N TYR A 345 -27.51 38.37 1.86
CA TYR A 345 -28.22 37.23 2.46
C TYR A 345 -27.28 36.10 2.89
N VAL A 346 -26.23 35.80 2.10
CA VAL A 346 -25.16 34.87 2.51
C VAL A 346 -24.53 35.33 3.82
N LYS A 347 -24.20 36.61 3.94
CA LYS A 347 -23.65 37.21 5.16
C LYS A 347 -24.62 37.12 6.34
N LEU A 348 -25.92 37.34 6.11
CA LEU A 348 -26.97 37.20 7.13
C LEU A 348 -27.05 35.76 7.66
N ILE A 349 -27.04 34.77 6.77
CA ILE A 349 -27.10 33.35 7.12
C ILE A 349 -25.86 32.95 7.94
N ALA A 350 -24.67 33.31 7.45
CA ALA A 350 -23.42 33.03 8.16
C ALA A 350 -23.36 33.66 9.56
N THR A 351 -23.83 34.91 9.69
CA THR A 351 -23.91 35.61 10.99
C THR A 351 -24.87 34.90 11.94
N LYS A 352 -26.02 34.43 11.43
CA LYS A 352 -27.00 33.68 12.22
C LYS A 352 -26.48 32.31 12.65
N LEU A 353 -25.62 31.66 11.86
CA LEU A 353 -25.05 30.35 12.20
C LEU A 353 -24.06 30.43 13.38
N GLY A 354 -23.44 31.61 13.59
CA GLY A 354 -22.60 31.87 14.76
C GLY A 354 -21.18 31.29 14.67
N VAL A 355 -20.68 31.10 13.45
CA VAL A 355 -19.35 30.52 13.16
C VAL A 355 -18.22 31.56 13.07
N GLY A 356 -18.51 32.84 13.31
CA GLY A 356 -17.54 33.94 13.26
C GLY A 356 -17.71 34.85 12.05
N THR A 357 -16.84 35.86 11.92
CA THR A 357 -16.80 36.79 10.79
C THR A 357 -15.46 36.69 10.08
N PRO A 358 -15.43 36.76 8.73
CA PRO A 358 -14.19 36.67 7.98
C PRO A 358 -13.31 37.89 8.26
N ASN A 359 -12.00 37.70 8.31
CA ASN A 359 -11.04 38.81 8.41
C ASN A 359 -11.04 39.58 7.08
N THR A 360 -11.37 40.87 7.12
CA THR A 360 -11.54 41.74 5.93
C THR A 360 -10.27 42.02 5.11
N ASN A 361 -9.13 41.40 5.40
CA ASN A 361 -7.81 41.78 4.84
C ASN A 361 -7.10 40.71 4.00
N SER A 362 -7.67 39.52 3.77
CA SER A 362 -7.05 38.50 2.92
C SER A 362 -7.66 38.52 1.50
N ILE A 363 -7.23 39.48 0.68
CA ILE A 363 -7.21 39.24 -0.77
C ILE A 363 -6.07 38.24 -0.97
N VAL A 364 -6.40 36.97 -1.15
CA VAL A 364 -5.42 35.96 -1.60
C VAL A 364 -5.12 36.30 -3.06
N GLN A 365 -4.14 37.18 -3.28
CA GLN A 365 -3.59 37.34 -4.62
C GLN A 365 -3.00 35.99 -5.01
N GLN A 366 -3.46 35.41 -6.12
CA GLN A 366 -2.74 34.32 -6.78
C GLN A 366 -1.31 34.81 -6.99
N LYS A 367 -0.36 34.17 -6.30
CA LYS A 367 1.06 34.43 -6.57
C LYS A 367 1.35 33.89 -7.95
N GLU A 368 1.83 34.75 -8.83
CA GLU A 368 2.34 34.32 -10.13
C GLU A 368 3.47 33.31 -9.94
N ALA A 369 3.56 32.33 -10.83
CA ALA A 369 4.64 31.36 -10.84
C ALA A 369 5.99 32.08 -10.92
N GLN A 370 6.91 31.68 -10.05
CA GLN A 370 8.24 32.26 -9.99
C GLN A 370 9.09 31.76 -11.16
N ARG A 371 9.86 32.67 -11.77
CA ARG A 371 10.64 32.38 -12.97
C ARG A 371 12.14 32.49 -12.69
N PHE A 372 12.88 31.44 -13.00
CA PHE A 372 14.34 31.36 -12.85
C PHE A 372 14.99 30.79 -14.12
N ASN A 373 16.28 31.04 -14.34
CA ASN A 373 17.01 30.31 -15.39
C ASN A 373 17.55 28.97 -14.86
N SER A 374 18.06 28.98 -13.62
CA SER A 374 18.47 27.79 -12.87
C SER A 374 18.00 27.84 -11.42
N ILE A 375 17.61 26.69 -10.88
CA ILE A 375 17.12 26.58 -9.51
C ILE A 375 17.59 25.29 -8.85
N VAL A 376 17.86 25.36 -7.55
CA VAL A 376 18.08 24.19 -6.69
C VAL A 376 16.92 24.08 -5.70
N VAL A 377 16.27 22.92 -5.61
CA VAL A 377 15.06 22.69 -4.82
C VAL A 377 15.17 21.46 -3.92
N ASP A 378 14.75 21.56 -2.66
CA ASP A 378 14.45 20.41 -1.81
C ASP A 378 13.05 19.88 -2.11
N LEU A 379 12.99 18.91 -3.03
CA LEU A 379 11.74 18.30 -3.50
C LEU A 379 11.12 17.32 -2.49
N PHE A 380 11.87 16.87 -1.48
CA PHE A 380 11.40 15.85 -0.52
C PHE A 380 10.76 16.46 0.74
N SER A 381 10.81 17.78 0.89
CA SER A 381 10.09 18.50 1.95
C SER A 381 8.63 18.75 1.54
N LEU A 382 7.72 18.74 2.53
CA LEU A 382 6.29 19.01 2.30
C LEU A 382 6.08 20.39 1.65
N HIS A 383 6.83 21.37 2.13
CA HIS A 383 6.95 22.71 1.56
C HIS A 383 8.36 22.84 0.97
N PRO A 384 8.51 22.75 -0.36
CA PRO A 384 9.82 22.79 -0.99
C PRO A 384 10.58 24.09 -0.70
N GLY A 385 11.79 23.96 -0.15
CA GLY A 385 12.75 25.07 -0.06
C GLY A 385 13.55 25.17 -1.36
N TYR A 386 13.89 26.37 -1.80
CA TYR A 386 14.62 26.57 -3.05
C TYR A 386 15.55 27.78 -3.01
N ILE A 387 16.54 27.76 -3.91
CA ILE A 387 17.43 28.88 -4.20
C ILE A 387 17.55 29.03 -5.72
N GLY A 388 17.17 30.19 -6.24
CA GLY A 388 17.27 30.54 -7.65
C GLY A 388 18.64 31.14 -8.03
N ASP A 389 18.68 31.79 -9.19
CA ASP A 389 19.85 32.56 -9.64
C ASP A 389 20.04 33.88 -8.87
N ASP A 390 19.01 34.30 -8.12
CA ASP A 390 19.02 35.45 -7.21
C ASP A 390 19.80 35.19 -5.91
N LEU A 391 20.17 33.92 -5.66
CA LEU A 391 20.86 33.45 -4.46
C LEU A 391 20.09 33.68 -3.15
N SER A 392 18.79 33.97 -3.23
CA SER A 392 17.92 34.03 -2.05
C SER A 392 17.33 32.66 -1.75
N TYR A 393 17.38 32.29 -0.48
CA TYR A 393 16.60 31.16 0.02
C TYR A 393 15.16 31.59 0.26
N GLU A 394 14.25 30.87 -0.36
CA GLU A 394 12.82 30.96 -0.11
C GLU A 394 12.24 29.55 0.09
N LYS A 395 11.04 29.50 0.66
CA LYS A 395 10.28 28.27 0.87
C LYS A 395 8.89 28.48 0.30
N LEU A 396 8.40 27.52 -0.47
CA LEU A 396 7.04 27.57 -0.99
C LEU A 396 6.05 27.61 0.19
N THR A 397 4.99 28.38 0.01
CA THR A 397 3.87 28.43 0.96
C THR A 397 2.92 27.25 0.78
N GLU A 398 2.99 26.65 -0.40
CA GLU A 398 2.21 25.56 -0.94
C GLU A 398 2.81 24.20 -0.59
N ARG A 399 1.93 23.26 -0.23
CA ARG A 399 2.32 21.86 -0.01
C ARG A 399 2.45 21.11 -1.33
N LEU A 400 3.46 20.25 -1.41
CA LEU A 400 3.54 19.25 -2.45
C LEU A 400 2.79 17.97 -2.02
N LEU A 401 1.46 18.05 -1.98
CA LEU A 401 0.57 17.02 -1.45
C LEU A 401 -0.70 16.87 -2.30
N GLN A 402 -1.11 15.63 -2.58
CA GLN A 402 -2.34 15.29 -3.29
C GLN A 402 -3.17 14.23 -2.57
N GLN A 403 -4.45 14.16 -2.93
CA GLN A 403 -5.36 13.08 -2.53
C GLN A 403 -5.94 12.37 -3.75
N ARG A 404 -5.75 11.05 -3.83
CA ARG A 404 -6.57 10.19 -4.68
C ARG A 404 -7.89 9.95 -3.93
N TYR A 405 -8.99 10.33 -4.54
CA TYR A 405 -10.33 10.24 -4.01
C TYR A 405 -11.13 9.22 -4.83
N THR A 406 -11.65 8.19 -4.19
CA THR A 406 -12.52 7.18 -4.81
C THR A 406 -13.96 7.49 -4.41
N GLY A 407 -14.83 7.70 -5.39
CA GLY A 407 -16.24 8.01 -5.19
C GLY A 407 -17.03 7.85 -6.47
N ASN A 408 -18.33 8.17 -6.42
CA ASN A 408 -19.15 8.18 -7.62
C ASN A 408 -18.92 9.48 -8.39
N ASP A 409 -19.08 9.44 -9.70
CA ASP A 409 -19.25 10.61 -10.56
C ASP A 409 -20.70 11.11 -10.57
N ILE A 410 -20.93 12.18 -11.34
CA ILE A 410 -22.23 12.81 -11.52
C ILE A 410 -23.29 11.84 -12.07
N ASP A 411 -22.87 10.85 -12.88
CA ASP A 411 -23.72 9.82 -13.47
C ASP A 411 -23.97 8.63 -12.51
N GLY A 412 -23.20 8.56 -11.43
CA GLY A 412 -23.30 7.53 -10.39
C GLY A 412 -22.33 6.35 -10.56
N ASP A 413 -21.41 6.42 -11.52
CA ASP A 413 -20.38 5.41 -11.77
C ASP A 413 -19.16 5.65 -10.86
N GLU A 414 -18.50 4.56 -10.43
CA GLU A 414 -17.33 4.65 -9.55
C GLU A 414 -16.10 5.15 -10.33
N ARG A 415 -15.49 6.24 -9.86
CA ARG A 415 -14.35 6.91 -10.47
C ARG A 415 -13.29 7.28 -9.43
N GLU A 416 -12.04 7.32 -9.89
CA GLU A 416 -10.92 7.89 -9.13
C GLU A 416 -10.62 9.32 -9.58
N TYR A 417 -10.57 10.23 -8.62
CA TYR A 417 -10.19 11.63 -8.78
C TYR A 417 -8.86 11.90 -8.11
N TYR A 418 -8.11 12.86 -8.63
CA TYR A 418 -6.80 13.24 -8.15
C TYR A 418 -6.77 14.73 -7.84
N VAL A 419 -6.96 15.05 -6.56
CA VAL A 419 -7.23 16.42 -6.13
C VAL A 419 -6.00 17.04 -5.46
N PRO A 420 -5.53 18.24 -5.88
CA PRO A 420 -4.44 18.94 -5.24
C PRO A 420 -4.83 19.45 -3.84
N CYS A 421 -3.89 19.41 -2.91
CA CYS A 421 -4.04 19.86 -1.51
C CYS A 421 -2.88 20.77 -1.07
N ASP A 422 -2.39 21.56 -2.01
CA ASP A 422 -1.32 22.56 -1.89
C ASP A 422 -1.62 23.62 -0.84
N ASN A 423 -2.77 24.30 -0.95
CA ASN A 423 -3.14 25.43 -0.09
C ASN A 423 -4.46 25.21 0.67
N THR A 424 -4.90 23.95 0.79
CA THR A 424 -6.13 23.59 1.51
C THR A 424 -5.96 23.74 3.02
N ASN A 425 -7.02 24.10 3.73
CA ASN A 425 -6.98 24.24 5.19
C ASN A 425 -7.46 22.97 5.92
N ALA A 426 -8.06 22.02 5.20
CA ALA A 426 -8.38 20.69 5.69
C ALA A 426 -8.32 19.62 4.59
N ILE A 427 -8.05 18.39 5.02
CA ILE A 427 -8.04 17.18 4.18
C ILE A 427 -8.78 16.02 4.85
N LYS A 428 -9.16 15.01 4.07
CA LYS A 428 -9.80 13.77 4.57
C LYS A 428 -8.82 12.61 4.59
N MET A 429 -8.87 11.76 5.61
CA MET A 429 -8.09 10.52 5.66
C MET A 429 -8.99 9.32 6.01
N ILE A 430 -9.96 9.06 5.14
CA ILE A 430 -10.96 8.00 5.31
C ILE A 430 -10.52 6.76 4.53
N SER A 431 -10.52 5.60 5.20
CA SER A 431 -10.08 4.34 4.58
C SER A 431 -11.01 3.93 3.44
N GLY A 432 -10.46 3.58 2.28
CA GLY A 432 -11.23 3.19 1.09
C GLY A 432 -11.81 4.35 0.29
N VAL A 433 -11.79 5.58 0.82
CA VAL A 433 -12.29 6.78 0.13
C VAL A 433 -11.13 7.66 -0.32
N THR A 434 -10.16 7.90 0.56
CA THR A 434 -9.05 8.83 0.27
C THR A 434 -7.71 8.17 0.52
N ASP A 435 -6.80 8.34 -0.42
CA ASP A 435 -5.37 8.07 -0.22
C ASP A 435 -4.55 9.33 -0.44
N THR A 436 -3.84 9.75 0.60
CA THR A 436 -3.06 11.00 0.64
C THR A 436 -1.59 10.67 0.46
N TYR A 437 -0.92 11.41 -0.40
CA TYR A 437 0.46 11.13 -0.75
C TYR A 437 1.27 12.41 -1.04
N THR A 438 2.57 12.29 -0.79
CA THR A 438 3.63 13.28 -1.00
C THR A 438 4.75 12.65 -1.83
N ILE A 439 5.80 13.40 -2.18
CA ILE A 439 6.95 12.87 -2.94
C ILE A 439 7.60 11.67 -2.21
N PRO A 440 7.99 11.76 -0.92
CA PRO A 440 8.55 10.61 -0.20
C PRO A 440 7.64 9.38 -0.25
N PHE A 441 6.32 9.57 -0.08
CA PHE A 441 5.35 8.49 -0.12
C PHE A 441 5.25 7.84 -1.51
N ALA A 442 5.22 8.64 -2.57
CA ALA A 442 5.14 8.14 -3.94
C ALA A 442 6.42 7.35 -4.32
N VAL A 443 7.60 7.82 -3.89
CA VAL A 443 8.88 7.11 -4.09
C VAL A 443 8.92 5.80 -3.30
N ASP A 444 8.53 5.84 -2.02
CA ASP A 444 8.45 4.65 -1.16
C ASP A 444 7.53 3.58 -1.74
N ASN A 445 6.38 3.98 -2.30
CA ASN A 445 5.40 3.08 -2.90
C ASN A 445 5.66 2.79 -4.39
N GLY A 446 6.59 3.49 -5.02
CA GLY A 446 6.97 3.27 -6.41
C GLY A 446 5.85 3.64 -7.39
N SER A 447 5.03 4.63 -7.03
CA SER A 447 3.92 5.06 -7.86
C SER A 447 4.35 6.17 -8.81
N MET A 448 4.65 5.78 -10.05
CA MET A 448 5.00 6.71 -11.13
C MET A 448 3.84 7.67 -11.43
N GLU A 449 2.59 7.20 -11.34
CA GLU A 449 1.42 8.06 -11.56
C GLU A 449 1.33 9.17 -10.51
N GLN A 450 1.47 8.82 -9.22
CA GLN A 450 1.49 9.80 -8.13
C GLN A 450 2.64 10.80 -8.29
N MET A 451 3.84 10.32 -8.65
CA MET A 451 4.99 11.18 -8.89
C MET A 451 4.78 12.17 -10.05
N LYS A 452 4.21 11.73 -11.17
CA LYS A 452 3.93 12.62 -12.32
C LYS A 452 3.01 13.76 -11.91
N ARG A 453 1.94 13.47 -11.17
CA ARG A 453 0.97 14.47 -10.73
C ARG A 453 1.58 15.49 -9.78
N LEU A 454 2.40 15.03 -8.82
CA LEU A 454 3.16 15.92 -7.94
C LEU A 454 4.18 16.77 -8.72
N ALA A 455 4.87 16.21 -9.72
CA ALA A 455 5.78 16.97 -10.56
C ALA A 455 5.06 18.09 -11.34
N HIS A 456 3.88 17.81 -11.91
CA HIS A 456 3.07 18.82 -12.58
C HIS A 456 2.55 19.91 -11.63
N MET A 457 2.27 19.59 -10.36
CA MET A 457 1.95 20.64 -9.38
C MET A 457 3.09 21.65 -9.22
N MET A 458 4.35 21.20 -9.24
CA MET A 458 5.49 22.11 -9.10
C MET A 458 5.59 23.12 -10.24
N GLU A 459 5.16 22.75 -11.46
CA GLU A 459 5.17 23.63 -12.64
C GLU A 459 4.32 24.90 -12.44
N ASN A 460 3.25 24.79 -11.65
CA ASN A 460 2.35 25.91 -11.34
C ASN A 460 3.02 26.98 -10.47
N TYR A 461 4.11 26.65 -9.77
CA TYR A 461 4.77 27.56 -8.82
C TYR A 461 6.18 27.95 -9.26
N ILE A 462 6.91 27.07 -9.95
CA ILE A 462 8.30 27.30 -10.38
C ILE A 462 8.44 26.99 -11.86
N VAL A 463 8.82 28.00 -12.63
CA VAL A 463 9.10 27.88 -14.07
C VAL A 463 10.59 28.08 -14.30
N THR A 464 11.25 27.08 -14.88
CA THR A 464 12.69 27.09 -15.16
C THR A 464 13.05 26.13 -16.30
N ASP A 465 14.15 26.42 -17.01
CA ASP A 465 14.76 25.49 -17.98
C ASP A 465 15.73 24.49 -17.31
N SER A 466 16.36 24.91 -16.20
CA SER A 466 17.37 24.13 -15.47
C SER A 466 16.92 23.90 -14.02
N PHE A 467 16.60 22.64 -13.71
CA PHE A 467 16.04 22.23 -12.43
C PHE A 467 16.94 21.22 -11.73
N THR A 468 17.55 21.63 -10.61
CA THR A 468 18.34 20.74 -9.76
C THR A 468 17.51 20.40 -8.51
N TYR A 469 17.28 19.12 -8.22
CA TYR A 469 16.66 18.73 -6.94
C TYR A 469 17.66 18.05 -6.01
N VAL A 470 17.58 18.35 -4.72
CA VAL A 470 18.31 17.59 -3.69
C VAL A 470 17.47 16.42 -3.21
N PHE A 471 18.13 15.33 -2.81
CA PHE A 471 17.45 14.13 -2.33
C PHE A 471 18.14 13.50 -1.10
N PRO A 472 17.37 12.88 -0.19
CA PRO A 472 17.94 12.20 0.95
C PRO A 472 18.78 10.98 0.57
N ASP A 473 19.94 10.82 1.22
CA ASP A 473 20.92 9.77 0.92
C ASP A 473 20.42 8.33 1.14
N ALA A 474 19.26 8.13 1.79
CA ALA A 474 18.64 6.81 1.96
C ALA A 474 18.06 6.24 0.66
N TYR A 475 17.73 7.08 -0.31
CA TYR A 475 17.15 6.65 -1.58
C TYR A 475 18.24 6.19 -2.55
N ASN A 476 18.00 5.05 -3.21
CA ASN A 476 18.92 4.54 -4.23
C ASN A 476 18.52 5.01 -5.63
N GLU A 477 19.45 4.86 -6.58
CA GLU A 477 19.28 5.29 -7.98
C GLU A 477 18.05 4.68 -8.68
N LEU A 478 17.67 3.43 -8.39
CA LEU A 478 16.48 2.81 -8.99
C LEU A 478 15.17 3.44 -8.48
N GLN A 479 15.15 3.97 -7.26
CA GLN A 479 14.02 4.72 -6.73
C GLN A 479 13.99 6.15 -7.28
N LEU A 480 15.16 6.78 -7.37
CA LEU A 480 15.31 8.16 -7.84
C LEU A 480 15.07 8.31 -9.35
N SER A 481 15.26 7.25 -10.14
CA SER A 481 14.95 7.28 -11.58
C SER A 481 13.50 7.66 -11.86
N MET A 482 12.56 7.28 -10.97
CA MET A 482 11.17 7.68 -11.04
C MET A 482 10.99 9.19 -10.85
N VAL A 483 11.68 9.75 -9.85
CA VAL A 483 11.66 11.19 -9.57
C VAL A 483 12.25 11.97 -10.74
N HIS A 484 13.41 11.52 -11.24
CA HIS A 484 14.09 12.13 -12.37
C HIS A 484 13.21 12.12 -13.62
N LYS A 485 12.57 10.98 -13.91
CA LYS A 485 11.65 10.83 -15.06
C LYS A 485 10.44 11.73 -14.94
N ALA A 486 9.81 11.82 -13.77
CA ALA A 486 8.68 12.71 -13.54
C ALA A 486 9.09 14.18 -13.68
N ALA A 487 10.24 14.58 -13.13
CA ALA A 487 10.77 15.93 -13.27
C ALA A 487 11.11 16.28 -14.74
N ARG A 488 11.68 15.36 -15.52
CA ARG A 488 11.97 15.55 -16.97
C ARG A 488 10.73 15.71 -17.84
N MET A 489 9.56 15.29 -17.37
CA MET A 489 8.29 15.53 -18.07
C MET A 489 7.85 16.99 -17.99
N VAL A 490 8.33 17.72 -16.98
CA VAL A 490 7.98 19.11 -16.70
C VAL A 490 9.12 20.05 -17.10
N TYR A 491 10.35 19.72 -16.70
CA TYR A 491 11.53 20.57 -16.87
C TYR A 491 12.48 20.02 -17.94
N ARG A 492 13.05 20.94 -18.73
CA ARG A 492 13.90 20.60 -19.86
C ARG A 492 15.22 19.95 -19.43
N ARG A 493 15.95 20.54 -18.48
CA ARG A 493 17.21 20.01 -17.93
C ARG A 493 17.02 19.71 -16.46
N VAL A 494 17.22 18.46 -16.07
CA VAL A 494 17.06 18.01 -14.69
C VAL A 494 18.38 17.45 -14.16
N ARG A 495 18.79 17.92 -12.99
CA ARG A 495 19.92 17.40 -12.21
C ARG A 495 19.44 16.97 -10.84
N ASN A 496 20.17 16.05 -10.22
CA ASN A 496 19.93 15.64 -8.84
C ASN A 496 21.24 15.63 -8.06
N VAL A 497 21.20 16.01 -6.78
CA VAL A 497 22.37 16.05 -5.90
C VAL A 497 22.03 15.44 -4.53
N PRO A 498 22.84 14.51 -3.98
CA PRO A 498 22.59 13.98 -2.64
C PRO A 498 22.75 15.07 -1.57
N LEU A 499 21.95 15.03 -0.50
CA LEU A 499 22.07 15.97 0.62
C LEU A 499 23.49 15.98 1.21
N SER A 500 24.14 14.81 1.34
CA SER A 500 25.52 14.70 1.83
C SER A 500 26.55 15.47 0.99
N ILE A 501 26.37 15.54 -0.33
CA ILE A 501 27.26 16.30 -1.21
C ILE A 501 27.03 17.80 -1.06
N GLY A 502 25.77 18.26 -1.10
CA GLY A 502 25.46 19.67 -0.83
C GLY A 502 25.98 20.12 0.53
N THR A 503 25.89 19.24 1.54
CA THR A 503 26.45 19.46 2.89
C THR A 503 27.96 19.62 2.87
N ALA A 504 28.68 18.78 2.12
CA ALA A 504 30.13 18.84 2.03
C ALA A 504 30.61 20.16 1.41
N PHE A 505 29.99 20.59 0.31
CA PHE A 505 30.29 21.87 -0.33
C PHE A 505 29.91 23.07 0.55
N LYS A 506 28.82 22.98 1.31
CA LYS A 506 28.52 24.00 2.32
C LYS A 506 29.59 24.04 3.41
N PHE A 507 29.92 22.89 4.00
CA PHE A 507 30.91 22.81 5.09
C PHE A 507 32.26 23.38 4.65
N GLN A 508 32.66 23.14 3.40
CA GLN A 508 33.87 23.69 2.78
C GLN A 508 33.95 25.22 2.78
N THR A 509 32.82 25.93 2.82
CA THR A 509 32.79 27.40 2.91
C THR A 509 32.99 27.93 4.34
N THR A 510 32.92 27.06 5.36
CA THR A 510 32.94 27.46 6.78
C THR A 510 34.36 27.67 7.31
N GLU A 511 34.48 28.44 8.40
CA GLU A 511 35.75 28.60 9.12
C GLU A 511 36.22 27.28 9.77
N ASN A 512 35.29 26.41 10.17
CA ASN A 512 35.61 25.10 10.74
C ASN A 512 36.36 24.21 9.75
N PHE A 513 35.97 24.22 8.48
CA PHE A 513 36.71 23.51 7.43
C PHE A 513 38.12 24.07 7.27
N LYS A 514 38.25 25.40 7.17
CA LYS A 514 39.56 26.05 7.00
C LYS A 514 40.53 25.70 8.12
N ASN A 515 40.03 25.69 9.37
CA ASN A 515 40.87 25.52 10.55
C ASN A 515 41.08 24.06 10.97
N ASN A 516 40.11 23.18 10.73
CA ASN A 516 40.05 21.87 11.39
C ASN A 516 39.94 20.66 10.44
N PHE A 517 39.76 20.86 9.13
CA PHE A 517 39.58 19.75 8.18
C PHE A 517 40.77 19.67 7.21
N GLU A 518 41.42 18.52 7.12
CA GLU A 518 42.57 18.28 6.24
C GLU A 518 42.26 17.25 5.15
N PRO A 519 42.96 17.28 3.99
CA PRO A 519 42.82 16.24 2.99
C PRO A 519 43.14 14.85 3.58
N GLY A 520 42.21 13.91 3.41
CA GLY A 520 42.22 12.59 4.03
C GLY A 520 41.15 12.40 5.10
N ASP A 521 40.63 13.49 5.68
CA ASP A 521 39.55 13.45 6.67
C ASP A 521 38.19 13.11 6.04
N PHE A 522 37.23 12.73 6.90
CA PHE A 522 35.88 12.33 6.51
C PHE A 522 34.83 13.22 7.17
N LEU A 523 33.77 13.51 6.41
CA LEU A 523 32.49 13.96 6.94
C LEU A 523 31.61 12.73 7.15
N LEU A 524 30.98 12.63 8.31
CA LEU A 524 29.87 11.71 8.56
C LEU A 524 28.59 12.54 8.58
N VAL A 525 27.88 12.55 7.46
CA VAL A 525 26.59 13.26 7.34
C VAL A 525 25.49 12.37 7.89
N VAL A 526 24.73 12.92 8.84
CA VAL A 526 23.66 12.22 9.54
C VAL A 526 22.34 12.95 9.34
N ASN A 527 21.32 12.20 8.93
CA ASN A 527 19.96 12.72 8.72
C ASN A 527 18.92 11.78 9.32
N LEU A 528 17.74 12.32 9.68
CA LEU A 528 16.58 11.56 10.15
C LEU A 528 15.50 11.59 9.07
N ILE A 529 15.06 10.42 8.61
CA ILE A 529 14.00 10.23 7.63
C ILE A 529 13.00 9.24 8.23
N ASP A 530 11.77 9.67 8.47
CA ASP A 530 10.76 8.89 9.20
C ASP A 530 11.32 8.39 10.55
N ASP A 531 11.46 7.07 10.72
CA ASP A 531 12.01 6.41 11.89
C ASP A 531 13.44 5.86 11.67
N GLU A 532 14.10 6.24 10.58
CA GLU A 532 15.45 5.81 10.20
C GLU A 532 16.46 6.96 10.29
N VAL A 533 17.54 6.74 11.04
CA VAL A 533 18.72 7.60 11.00
C VAL A 533 19.67 7.07 9.93
N THR A 534 20.08 7.96 9.04
CA THR A 534 20.97 7.68 7.92
C THR A 534 22.39 8.14 8.25
N PHE A 535 23.38 7.36 7.80
CA PHE A 535 24.80 7.61 8.01
C PHE A 535 25.53 7.52 6.67
N THR A 536 26.02 8.66 6.19
CA THR A 536 26.71 8.78 4.90
C THR A 536 28.12 9.33 5.11
N LEU A 537 29.14 8.56 4.73
CA LEU A 537 30.53 9.02 4.77
C LEU A 537 30.88 9.76 3.49
N VAL A 538 31.56 10.91 3.62
CA VAL A 538 32.09 11.68 2.49
C VAL A 538 33.57 11.99 2.78
N ALA A 539 34.48 11.41 1.99
CA ALA A 539 35.92 11.59 2.16
C ALA A 539 36.41 12.83 1.42
N GLY A 540 37.30 13.61 2.02
CA GLY A 540 37.99 14.71 1.33
C GLY A 540 39.31 14.22 0.73
N LYS A 541 39.35 13.86 -0.56
CA LYS A 541 40.58 13.42 -1.23
C LYS A 541 41.36 14.59 -1.80
N TYR A 542 42.68 14.51 -1.78
CA TYR A 542 43.54 15.52 -2.38
C TYR A 542 43.70 15.31 -3.89
N ASP A 543 43.48 16.36 -4.67
CA ASP A 543 43.85 16.45 -6.08
C ASP A 543 44.76 17.67 -6.33
N GLU A 544 45.95 17.40 -6.87
CA GLU A 544 46.98 18.41 -7.11
C GLU A 544 46.58 19.41 -8.20
N LYS A 545 45.88 18.96 -9.25
CA LYS A 545 45.43 19.82 -10.35
C LYS A 545 44.33 20.74 -9.85
N LEU A 546 43.38 20.21 -9.10
CA LEU A 546 42.31 21.02 -8.51
C LEU A 546 42.88 22.07 -7.55
N LYS A 547 43.92 21.75 -6.76
CA LYS A 547 44.59 22.74 -5.90
C LYS A 547 45.19 23.91 -6.70
N SER A 548 45.64 23.64 -7.93
CA SER A 548 46.21 24.65 -8.82
C SER A 548 45.14 25.52 -9.51
N GLU A 549 43.98 24.95 -9.83
CA GLU A 549 42.86 25.65 -10.47
C GLU A 549 42.00 26.43 -9.46
N ILE A 550 41.79 25.86 -8.27
CA ILE A 550 40.96 26.42 -7.20
C ILE A 550 41.72 26.38 -5.86
N SER A 551 42.40 27.48 -5.52
CA SER A 551 43.30 27.54 -4.35
C SER A 551 42.60 27.50 -3.00
N ASP A 552 41.34 27.95 -2.95
CA ASP A 552 40.66 28.33 -1.70
C ASP A 552 40.23 27.13 -0.85
N TYR A 553 40.21 25.93 -1.42
CA TYR A 553 39.58 24.74 -0.82
C TYR A 553 40.51 23.54 -0.66
N LYS A 554 41.79 23.80 -0.38
CA LYS A 554 42.80 22.77 -0.05
C LYS A 554 42.97 21.66 -1.11
N GLY A 555 42.46 21.85 -2.34
CA GLY A 555 42.53 20.85 -3.41
C GLY A 555 41.68 19.61 -3.12
N ILE A 556 40.58 19.76 -2.38
CA ILE A 556 39.73 18.64 -1.99
C ILE A 556 38.72 18.30 -3.09
N VAL A 557 38.67 17.01 -3.42
CA VAL A 557 37.62 16.34 -4.19
C VAL A 557 36.84 15.45 -3.22
N TRP A 558 35.51 15.55 -3.23
CA TRP A 558 34.67 14.78 -2.32
C TRP A 558 34.39 13.37 -2.85
N GLU A 559 34.51 12.34 -2.01
CA GLU A 559 34.12 10.97 -2.36
C GLU A 559 33.03 10.47 -1.42
N ARG A 560 31.81 10.34 -1.93
CA ARG A 560 30.67 9.82 -1.18
C ARG A 560 30.70 8.30 -1.14
N HIS A 561 30.46 7.74 0.04
CA HIS A 561 30.35 6.31 0.29
C HIS A 561 28.89 5.87 0.47
N PRO A 562 28.57 4.57 0.29
CA PRO A 562 27.22 4.06 0.47
C PRO A 562 26.64 4.38 1.86
N THR A 563 25.39 4.79 1.87
CA THR A 563 24.63 5.11 3.08
C THR A 563 24.26 3.86 3.86
N SER A 564 24.39 3.90 5.18
CA SER A 564 23.81 2.91 6.09
C SER A 564 22.65 3.52 6.88
N THR A 565 21.68 2.70 7.29
CA THR A 565 20.55 3.17 8.11
C THR A 565 20.45 2.42 9.44
N THR A 566 19.86 3.05 10.45
CA THR A 566 19.52 2.44 11.74
C THR A 566 18.12 2.89 12.15
N LEU A 567 17.29 1.93 12.56
CA LEU A 567 15.91 2.17 12.99
C LEU A 567 15.85 2.64 14.44
N PHE A 568 15.09 3.70 14.68
CA PHE A 568 14.76 4.28 15.98
C PHE A 568 13.25 4.27 16.22
N LYS A 569 12.60 3.18 15.81
CA LYS A 569 11.14 3.06 15.80
C LYS A 569 10.52 3.29 17.17
N ASP A 570 11.11 2.72 18.22
CA ASP A 570 10.56 2.81 19.57
C ASP A 570 10.70 4.24 20.13
N GLU A 571 11.83 4.91 19.90
CA GLU A 571 12.05 6.28 20.33
C GLU A 571 11.10 7.25 19.62
N ILE A 572 10.94 7.12 18.31
CA ILE A 572 10.03 7.95 17.52
C ILE A 572 8.57 7.67 17.91
N TYR A 573 8.22 6.39 18.11
CA TYR A 573 6.88 6.02 18.53
C TYR A 573 6.54 6.64 19.89
N ASN A 574 7.41 6.46 20.89
CA ASN A 574 7.15 6.93 22.25
C ASN A 574 7.13 8.46 22.39
N ASN A 575 7.93 9.17 21.59
CA ASN A 575 8.07 10.63 21.73
C ASN A 575 7.19 11.43 20.77
N ILE A 576 6.82 10.90 19.61
CA ILE A 576 6.04 11.64 18.60
C ILE A 576 4.70 10.96 18.36
N ILE A 577 4.69 9.70 17.94
CA ILE A 577 3.46 9.01 17.49
C ILE A 577 2.46 8.84 18.65
N ASP A 578 2.92 8.43 19.83
CA ASP A 578 2.09 8.28 21.03
C ASP A 578 1.51 9.64 21.48
N LEU A 579 2.28 10.73 21.36
CA LEU A 579 1.80 12.07 21.68
C LEU A 579 0.75 12.57 20.67
N LEU A 580 0.96 12.34 19.37
CA LEU A 580 -0.05 12.61 18.35
C LEU A 580 -1.34 11.82 18.64
N THR A 581 -1.21 10.56 19.03
CA THR A 581 -2.35 9.70 19.40
C THR A 581 -3.10 10.26 20.61
N LYS A 582 -2.38 10.68 21.66
CA LYS A 582 -2.95 11.34 22.84
C LYS A 582 -3.59 12.69 22.54
N ALA A 583 -3.09 13.40 21.52
CA ALA A 583 -3.66 14.64 21.00
C ALA A 583 -4.89 14.43 20.10
N GLY A 584 -5.36 13.18 19.93
CA GLY A 584 -6.57 12.85 19.15
C GLY A 584 -6.31 12.47 17.69
N CYS A 585 -5.06 12.24 17.28
CA CYS A 585 -4.76 11.77 15.92
C CYS A 585 -5.00 10.26 15.78
N ALA A 586 -6.11 9.87 15.17
CA ALA A 586 -6.50 8.47 14.99
C ALA A 586 -5.53 7.66 14.11
N LYS A 587 -4.85 8.30 13.15
CA LYS A 587 -3.87 7.68 12.26
C LYS A 587 -2.48 8.30 12.42
N SER A 588 -2.02 8.42 13.67
CA SER A 588 -0.76 9.08 14.06
C SER A 588 0.46 8.62 13.26
N GLU A 589 0.67 7.32 13.06
CA GLU A 589 1.80 6.79 12.27
C GLU A 589 1.72 7.23 10.79
N LYS A 590 0.52 7.20 10.17
CA LYS A 590 0.33 7.65 8.78
C LYS A 590 0.54 9.16 8.64
N VAL A 591 0.04 9.95 9.59
CA VAL A 591 0.21 11.41 9.59
C VAL A 591 1.68 11.79 9.76
N TYR A 592 2.39 11.16 10.71
CA TYR A 592 3.81 11.37 10.90
C TYR A 592 4.61 11.00 9.64
N LYS A 593 4.33 9.85 9.03
CA LYS A 593 5.02 9.43 7.80
C LYS A 593 4.77 10.38 6.61
N LEU A 594 3.61 11.04 6.55
CA LEU A 594 3.28 11.95 5.46
C LEU A 594 3.91 13.34 5.64
N LEU A 595 3.91 13.86 6.88
CA LEU A 595 4.33 15.23 7.17
C LEU A 595 5.79 15.32 7.65
N GLY A 596 6.31 14.28 8.30
CA GLY A 596 7.58 14.32 9.01
C GLY A 596 7.59 15.34 10.16
N LEU A 597 8.77 15.59 10.75
CA LEU A 597 8.92 16.60 11.80
C LEU A 597 8.70 18.02 11.24
N ASP A 598 9.30 18.33 10.09
CA ASP A 598 9.20 19.65 9.46
C ASP A 598 7.77 19.99 9.06
N GLY A 599 7.02 19.04 8.45
CA GLY A 599 5.63 19.28 8.07
C GLY A 599 4.70 19.44 9.28
N LEU A 600 4.92 18.68 10.37
CA LEU A 600 4.19 18.90 11.62
C LEU A 600 4.46 20.29 12.20
N TYR A 601 5.67 20.82 12.02
CA TYR A 601 6.04 22.17 12.44
C TYR A 601 5.40 23.25 11.55
N ASP A 602 5.46 23.06 10.22
CA ASP A 602 5.01 24.04 9.24
C ASP A 602 3.48 24.19 9.21
N GLU A 603 2.74 23.12 9.55
CA GLU A 603 1.28 23.03 9.44
C GLU A 603 0.49 23.44 10.69
N VAL A 604 1.19 23.91 11.73
CA VAL A 604 0.59 24.39 12.97
C VAL A 604 -0.47 25.47 12.67
N ASP A 605 -1.69 25.21 13.11
CA ASP A 605 -2.91 26.03 12.93
C ASP A 605 -3.35 26.24 11.46
N LYS A 606 -2.65 25.62 10.49
CA LYS A 606 -2.93 25.70 9.06
C LYS A 606 -3.78 24.54 8.57
N LEU A 607 -3.40 23.30 8.89
CA LEU A 607 -4.04 22.08 8.40
C LEU A 607 -4.85 21.36 9.49
N SER A 608 -6.05 20.91 9.11
CA SER A 608 -6.88 20.00 9.89
C SER A 608 -7.17 18.72 9.10
N ILE A 609 -7.27 17.59 9.79
CA ILE A 609 -7.50 16.28 9.16
C ILE A 609 -8.80 15.70 9.68
N PHE A 610 -9.70 15.32 8.77
CA PHE A 610 -10.94 14.63 9.09
C PHE A 610 -10.82 13.12 8.84
N PHE A 611 -11.03 12.31 9.88
CA PHE A 611 -10.96 10.84 9.80
C PHE A 611 -12.34 10.18 9.59
N GLY A 612 -13.38 10.95 9.26
CA GLY A 612 -14.75 10.46 9.00
C GLY A 612 -15.70 10.54 10.19
N LYS A 613 -15.17 10.63 11.41
CA LYS A 613 -15.95 10.84 12.65
C LYS A 613 -15.33 11.87 13.58
N GLU A 614 -14.01 11.95 13.57
CA GLU A 614 -13.22 12.81 14.43
C GLU A 614 -12.32 13.71 13.60
N TRP A 615 -11.98 14.85 14.20
CA TRP A 615 -11.08 15.84 13.66
C TRP A 615 -9.78 15.83 14.42
N PHE A 616 -8.69 16.06 13.70
CA PHE A 616 -7.39 16.30 14.28
C PHE A 616 -6.84 17.62 13.74
N GLN A 617 -6.37 18.47 14.64
CA GLN A 617 -5.74 19.74 14.31
C GLN A 617 -4.27 19.70 14.72
N ILE A 618 -3.40 20.25 13.90
CA ILE A 618 -2.00 20.41 14.24
C ILE A 618 -1.88 21.70 15.07
N THR A 619 -1.74 21.57 16.38
CA THR A 619 -1.79 22.70 17.31
C THR A 619 -0.40 23.18 17.74
N SER A 620 -0.34 24.36 18.36
CA SER A 620 0.87 24.89 18.97
C SER A 620 1.48 23.97 20.06
N ASP A 621 0.70 23.10 20.70
CA ASP A 621 1.24 22.12 21.66
C ASP A 621 2.11 21.06 20.96
N ILE A 622 1.69 20.62 19.76
CA ILE A 622 2.45 19.68 18.93
C ILE A 622 3.76 20.32 18.47
N LYS A 623 3.74 21.61 18.15
CA LYS A 623 4.94 22.38 17.84
C LYS A 623 5.98 22.29 18.95
N GLN A 624 5.57 22.53 20.20
CA GLN A 624 6.46 22.47 21.36
C GLN A 624 7.05 21.07 21.56
N VAL A 625 6.25 20.02 21.33
CA VAL A 625 6.71 18.64 21.38
C VAL A 625 7.81 18.39 20.34
N VAL A 626 7.60 18.82 19.10
CA VAL A 626 8.59 18.66 18.01
C VAL A 626 9.87 19.45 18.29
N GLU A 627 9.78 20.67 18.83
CA GLU A 627 10.94 21.50 19.20
C GLU A 627 11.75 20.90 20.36
N GLN A 628 11.07 20.31 21.34
CA GLN A 628 11.71 19.70 22.52
C GLN A 628 12.23 18.29 22.25
N PHE A 629 11.74 17.63 21.21
CA PHE A 629 12.18 16.28 20.85
C PHE A 629 13.67 16.25 20.54
N LYS A 630 14.38 15.35 21.22
CA LYS A 630 15.80 15.11 21.00
C LYS A 630 16.11 13.61 20.98
N LEU A 631 16.74 13.14 19.91
CA LEU A 631 17.14 11.76 19.70
C LEU A 631 18.64 11.58 19.94
N ASN A 632 19.02 10.71 20.87
CA ASN A 632 20.42 10.41 21.12
C ASN A 632 20.92 9.31 20.18
N ILE A 633 21.90 9.64 19.34
CA ILE A 633 22.46 8.74 18.32
C ILE A 633 23.89 8.26 18.65
N THR A 634 24.36 8.49 19.87
CA THR A 634 25.76 8.22 20.28
C THR A 634 26.16 6.76 20.07
N ASP A 635 25.30 5.81 20.45
CA ASP A 635 25.59 4.38 20.33
C ASP A 635 25.59 3.93 18.86
N ALA A 636 24.61 4.39 18.08
CA ALA A 636 24.52 4.09 16.64
C ALA A 636 25.73 4.65 15.86
N ILE A 637 26.19 5.87 16.17
CA ILE A 637 27.43 6.41 15.58
C ILE A 637 28.64 5.57 15.97
N THR A 638 28.75 5.20 17.25
CA THR A 638 29.89 4.39 17.73
C THR A 638 29.95 3.05 17.00
N GLU A 639 28.81 2.38 16.88
CA GLU A 639 28.69 1.13 16.15
C GLU A 639 28.99 1.29 14.66
N PHE A 640 28.45 2.34 14.01
CA PHE A 640 28.71 2.64 12.61
C PHE A 640 30.21 2.85 12.34
N ILE A 641 30.90 3.64 13.16
CA ILE A 641 32.34 3.90 13.02
C ILE A 641 33.16 2.63 13.26
N MET A 642 32.79 1.82 14.26
CA MET A 642 33.47 0.54 14.52
C MET A 642 33.38 -0.41 13.32
N ARG A 643 32.22 -0.49 12.67
CA ARG A 643 31.99 -1.32 11.48
C ARG A 643 32.76 -0.80 10.26
N ASN A 644 32.84 0.53 10.09
CA ASN A 644 33.50 1.18 8.95
C ASN A 644 34.97 1.53 9.20
N ARG A 645 35.59 0.95 10.23
CA ARG A 645 36.98 1.26 10.63
C ARG A 645 38.00 0.98 9.52
N SER A 646 37.75 0.00 8.66
CA SER A 646 38.59 -0.31 7.50
C SER A 646 38.56 0.77 6.42
N VAL A 647 37.44 1.50 6.28
CA VAL A 647 37.27 2.59 5.32
C VAL A 647 37.92 3.87 5.85
N VAL A 648 37.67 4.21 7.12
CA VAL A 648 38.18 5.43 7.74
C VAL A 648 39.68 5.33 8.06
N SER A 649 40.22 4.12 8.32
CA SER A 649 41.65 3.81 8.46
C SER A 649 42.46 4.73 9.41
N GLY A 650 41.80 5.29 10.42
CA GLY A 650 42.41 6.21 11.40
C GLY A 650 42.42 7.69 11.03
N ALA A 651 41.76 8.09 9.93
CA ALA A 651 41.50 9.49 9.59
C ALA A 651 40.55 10.17 10.59
N ASN A 652 40.58 11.50 10.66
CA ASN A 652 39.62 12.23 11.49
C ASN A 652 38.25 12.19 10.84
N VAL A 653 37.21 12.11 11.68
CA VAL A 653 35.82 12.15 11.25
C VAL A 653 35.19 13.39 11.86
N HIS A 654 34.39 14.10 11.07
CA HIS A 654 33.59 15.25 11.51
C HIS A 654 32.13 14.91 11.27
N ILE A 655 31.32 14.89 12.33
CA ILE A 655 29.90 14.57 12.23
C ILE A 655 29.13 15.85 11.87
N ILE A 656 28.28 15.78 10.85
CA ILE A 656 27.39 16.86 10.48
C ILE A 656 25.96 16.34 10.56
N SER A 657 25.15 16.95 11.42
CA SER A 657 23.72 16.69 11.52
C SER A 657 22.95 17.60 10.56
N LEU A 658 22.02 17.03 9.80
CA LEU A 658 21.09 17.77 8.93
C LEU A 658 19.80 18.20 9.65
N VAL A 659 19.62 17.73 10.89
CA VAL A 659 18.45 17.99 11.73
C VAL A 659 18.88 18.38 13.15
N ASP A 660 18.24 19.40 13.71
CA ASP A 660 18.59 19.91 15.05
C ASP A 660 18.12 19.00 16.20
N ASN A 661 17.29 17.99 15.89
CA ASN A 661 16.75 17.05 16.87
C ASN A 661 17.76 15.96 17.26
N LEU A 662 18.92 15.84 16.61
CA LEU A 662 19.89 14.80 16.94
C LEU A 662 20.89 15.28 18.00
N ILE A 663 21.18 14.42 18.98
CA ILE A 663 22.17 14.65 20.02
C ILE A 663 23.26 13.60 19.92
N TYR A 664 24.50 14.07 19.96
CA TYR A 664 25.71 13.26 20.10
C TYR A 664 26.48 13.67 21.36
N LYS A 665 26.86 12.67 22.18
CA LYS A 665 27.58 12.88 23.45
C LYS A 665 28.99 12.27 23.45
N GLY A 666 29.50 11.87 22.29
CA GLY A 666 30.85 11.33 22.16
C GLY A 666 31.91 12.41 21.92
N SER A 667 33.13 11.98 21.59
CA SER A 667 34.31 12.84 21.48
C SER A 667 34.58 13.39 20.07
N ILE A 668 33.88 12.89 19.06
CA ILE A 668 34.04 13.32 17.66
C ILE A 668 33.40 14.71 17.48
N PRO A 669 34.01 15.64 16.72
CA PRO A 669 33.38 16.93 16.43
C PRO A 669 31.99 16.77 15.82
N PHE A 670 31.02 17.52 16.33
CA PHE A 670 29.61 17.46 15.94
C PHE A 670 29.12 18.86 15.57
N TYR A 671 28.70 19.03 14.33
CA TYR A 671 28.20 20.29 13.75
C TYR A 671 26.74 20.13 13.31
N SER A 672 26.00 21.24 13.23
CA SER A 672 24.66 21.27 12.61
C SER A 672 24.73 22.12 11.33
N ILE A 673 24.16 21.60 10.24
CA ILE A 673 23.97 22.28 8.95
C ILE A 673 22.54 22.02 8.51
N GLY A 674 21.70 23.05 8.40
CA GLY A 674 20.29 22.88 8.06
C GLY A 674 20.06 22.62 6.57
N LYS A 675 18.82 22.27 6.20
CA LYS A 675 18.44 22.05 4.78
C LYS A 675 18.70 23.27 3.88
N GLN A 676 18.45 24.49 4.37
CA GLN A 676 18.78 25.72 3.64
C GLN A 676 20.27 25.75 3.27
N ASP A 677 21.14 25.50 4.25
CA ASP A 677 22.58 25.52 4.06
C ASP A 677 23.04 24.47 3.02
N VAL A 678 22.36 23.31 2.95
CA VAL A 678 22.63 22.29 1.92
C VAL A 678 22.34 22.81 0.51
N LEU A 679 21.26 23.58 0.32
CA LEU A 679 20.93 24.20 -0.97
C LEU A 679 21.99 25.25 -1.36
N GLU A 680 22.47 26.04 -0.40
CA GLU A 680 23.57 26.99 -0.62
C GLU A 680 24.86 26.25 -1.03
N GLY A 681 25.15 25.11 -0.41
CA GLY A 681 26.26 24.24 -0.80
C GLY A 681 26.12 23.68 -2.22
N CYS A 682 24.91 23.37 -2.67
CA CYS A 682 24.65 22.97 -4.05
C CYS A 682 24.88 24.13 -5.05
N LYS A 683 24.50 25.36 -4.68
CA LYS A 683 24.83 26.55 -5.48
C LYS A 683 26.34 26.80 -5.53
N GLU A 684 27.06 26.55 -4.45
CA GLU A 684 28.52 26.60 -4.47
C GLU A 684 29.13 25.52 -5.38
N LEU A 685 28.58 24.29 -5.38
CA LEU A 685 28.97 23.26 -6.34
C LEU A 685 28.75 23.75 -7.80
N GLU A 686 27.57 24.27 -8.14
CA GLU A 686 27.27 24.81 -9.48
C GLU A 686 28.29 25.89 -9.90
N ARG A 687 28.66 26.78 -8.96
CA ARG A 687 29.68 27.81 -9.19
C ARG A 687 31.06 27.23 -9.46
N LEU A 688 31.48 26.22 -8.69
CA LEU A 688 32.80 25.61 -8.82
C LEU A 688 32.94 24.76 -10.09
N GLU A 689 31.88 24.09 -10.51
CA GLU A 689 31.84 23.34 -11.78
C GLU A 689 32.05 24.26 -13.00
N CYS A 690 31.78 25.56 -12.87
CA CYS A 690 32.07 26.55 -13.91
C CYS A 690 33.54 27.01 -13.95
N LEU A 691 34.34 26.67 -12.93
CA LEU A 691 35.74 27.09 -12.79
C LEU A 691 36.76 26.00 -13.12
N SER A 692 36.34 24.73 -13.15
CA SER A 692 37.20 23.59 -13.40
C SER A 692 36.44 22.48 -14.13
N ASP A 693 37.08 21.86 -15.12
CA ASP A 693 36.57 20.67 -15.80
C ASP A 693 36.83 19.39 -14.97
N ILE A 694 37.49 19.50 -13.81
CA ILE A 694 37.78 18.36 -12.92
C ILE A 694 36.49 17.98 -12.17
N PRO A 695 36.09 16.70 -12.16
CA PRO A 695 34.98 16.23 -11.33
C PRO A 695 35.26 16.54 -9.84
N LEU A 696 34.46 17.43 -9.28
CA LEU A 696 34.64 17.93 -7.91
C LEU A 696 34.18 16.92 -6.84
N TRP A 697 33.42 15.91 -7.25
CA TRP A 697 33.05 14.81 -6.39
C TRP A 697 32.88 13.49 -7.15
N HIS A 698 32.90 12.38 -6.42
CA HIS A 698 32.73 11.01 -6.92
C HIS A 698 31.79 10.23 -6.01
N ASP A 699 31.15 9.19 -6.56
CA ASP A 699 30.25 8.33 -5.80
C ASP A 699 30.76 6.88 -5.78
N HIS A 700 30.67 6.26 -4.61
CA HIS A 700 30.83 4.82 -4.46
C HIS A 700 29.46 4.16 -4.48
N LEU A 701 29.19 3.40 -5.54
CA LEU A 701 27.91 2.74 -5.72
C LEU A 701 27.70 1.65 -4.66
N PRO A 702 26.46 1.50 -4.13
CA PRO A 702 26.15 0.45 -3.16
C PRO A 702 26.35 -0.93 -3.79
N ALA A 703 26.76 -1.90 -2.97
CA ALA A 703 26.89 -3.27 -3.42
C ALA A 703 25.51 -3.81 -3.87
N LEU A 704 25.48 -4.41 -5.06
CA LEU A 704 24.29 -4.97 -5.68
C LEU A 704 24.60 -6.37 -6.18
N ALA A 705 23.74 -7.34 -5.92
CA ALA A 705 23.96 -8.72 -6.32
C ALA A 705 22.66 -9.44 -6.69
N ILE A 706 22.76 -10.45 -7.54
CA ILE A 706 21.69 -11.42 -7.78
C ILE A 706 21.69 -12.44 -6.64
N LYS A 707 20.53 -12.65 -6.02
CA LYS A 707 20.34 -13.67 -4.99
C LYS A 707 20.35 -15.07 -5.61
N LEU A 708 21.21 -15.94 -5.10
CA LEU A 708 21.26 -17.35 -5.49
C LEU A 708 20.59 -18.22 -4.43
N MET A 709 20.31 -19.49 -4.75
CA MET A 709 19.84 -20.48 -3.76
C MET A 709 20.85 -20.62 -2.60
N TYR A 710 22.14 -20.53 -2.91
CA TYR A 710 23.23 -20.46 -1.95
C TYR A 710 24.16 -19.28 -2.32
N GLY A 711 24.23 -18.27 -1.45
CA GLY A 711 25.06 -17.09 -1.66
C GLY A 711 24.45 -16.02 -2.58
N LYS A 712 25.32 -15.20 -3.18
CA LYS A 712 24.96 -14.09 -4.07
C LYS A 712 25.96 -13.97 -5.22
N PHE A 713 25.53 -13.44 -6.36
CA PHE A 713 26.37 -13.09 -7.50
C PHE A 713 26.51 -11.57 -7.58
N ASP A 714 27.69 -11.04 -7.24
CA ASP A 714 27.94 -9.60 -7.18
C ASP A 714 27.86 -8.95 -8.58
N LEU A 715 26.93 -8.02 -8.77
CA LEU A 715 26.83 -7.15 -9.95
C LEU A 715 27.64 -5.86 -9.76
N ILE A 716 27.62 -5.30 -8.55
CA ILE A 716 28.37 -4.10 -8.16
C ILE A 716 29.10 -4.42 -6.86
N LYS A 717 30.41 -4.17 -6.84
CA LYS A 717 31.26 -4.36 -5.67
C LYS A 717 32.35 -3.30 -5.63
N ASN A 718 32.27 -2.39 -4.66
CA ASN A 718 33.23 -1.30 -4.47
C ASN A 718 33.48 -0.47 -5.75
N ALA A 719 32.44 -0.24 -6.55
CA ALA A 719 32.55 0.54 -7.78
C ALA A 719 32.57 2.04 -7.44
N ARG A 720 33.53 2.77 -8.01
CA ARG A 720 33.65 4.23 -7.93
C ARG A 720 33.29 4.83 -9.29
N VAL A 721 32.44 5.84 -9.31
CA VAL A 721 31.96 6.49 -10.53
C VAL A 721 32.06 8.01 -10.42
N GLU A 722 32.19 8.66 -11.57
CA GLU A 722 32.10 10.11 -11.70
C GLU A 722 30.63 10.51 -11.96
N PRO A 723 30.07 11.50 -11.26
CA PRO A 723 28.67 11.90 -11.40
C PRO A 723 28.47 12.81 -12.61
N ARG A 724 28.86 12.31 -13.79
CA ARG A 724 28.71 13.03 -15.07
C ARG A 724 27.33 12.75 -15.65
N PHE A 725 26.58 13.83 -15.88
CA PHE A 725 25.28 13.75 -16.53
C PHE A 725 25.43 13.33 -18.00
N GLU A 726 24.50 12.50 -18.47
CA GLU A 726 24.42 12.03 -19.87
C GLU A 726 25.58 11.12 -20.34
N GLU A 727 26.56 10.80 -19.48
CA GLU A 727 27.67 9.90 -19.81
C GLU A 727 27.51 8.51 -19.15
N LYS A 728 27.62 7.45 -19.96
CA LYS A 728 27.61 6.06 -19.48
C LYS A 728 29.01 5.60 -19.06
N GLN A 729 29.10 5.00 -17.88
CA GLN A 729 30.32 4.40 -17.34
C GLN A 729 30.15 2.88 -17.22
N SER A 730 31.18 2.12 -17.61
CA SER A 730 31.14 0.65 -17.47
C SER A 730 31.50 0.23 -16.05
N ILE A 731 30.71 -0.68 -15.47
CA ILE A 731 31.00 -1.34 -14.20
C ILE A 731 31.54 -2.74 -14.51
N PRO A 732 32.77 -3.08 -14.10
CA PRO A 732 33.33 -4.40 -14.35
C PRO A 732 32.64 -5.47 -13.50
N ILE A 733 32.10 -6.51 -14.14
CA ILE A 733 31.57 -7.71 -13.48
C ILE A 733 32.57 -8.85 -13.62
N MET A 734 32.99 -9.43 -12.50
CA MET A 734 33.91 -10.56 -12.46
C MET A 734 33.13 -11.86 -12.40
N GLY A 735 33.06 -12.59 -13.51
CA GLY A 735 32.46 -13.92 -13.58
C GLY A 735 31.42 -14.05 -14.68
N THR A 736 30.88 -15.25 -14.83
CA THR A 736 29.86 -15.60 -15.82
C THR A 736 28.61 -16.11 -15.14
N PHE A 737 27.48 -16.00 -15.83
CA PHE A 737 26.20 -16.44 -15.32
C PHE A 737 25.51 -17.32 -16.36
N THR A 738 24.97 -18.45 -15.91
CA THR A 738 24.34 -19.43 -16.80
C THR A 738 22.83 -19.23 -16.82
N LEU A 739 22.26 -19.00 -18.00
CA LEU A 739 20.81 -19.00 -18.22
C LEU A 739 20.32 -20.44 -18.46
N PRO A 740 19.48 -21.01 -17.58
CA PRO A 740 19.02 -22.38 -17.73
C PRO A 740 18.04 -22.54 -18.91
N LYS A 741 18.09 -23.70 -19.59
CA LYS A 741 17.17 -24.02 -20.69
C LYS A 741 15.71 -24.12 -20.25
N LYS A 742 14.79 -24.07 -21.22
CA LYS A 742 13.33 -24.25 -21.06
C LYS A 742 12.58 -23.17 -20.25
N CYS A 743 13.24 -22.09 -19.84
CA CYS A 743 12.58 -20.93 -19.22
C CYS A 743 12.07 -19.96 -20.29
N LYS A 744 10.80 -19.55 -20.23
CA LYS A 744 10.22 -18.55 -21.16
C LYS A 744 10.74 -17.13 -20.89
N GLU A 745 11.04 -16.86 -19.64
CA GLU A 745 11.64 -15.62 -19.12
C GLU A 745 12.43 -15.97 -17.86
N TYR A 746 13.36 -15.09 -17.47
CA TYR A 746 14.19 -15.28 -16.28
C TYR A 746 13.92 -14.17 -15.28
N HIS A 747 13.77 -14.54 -14.01
CA HIS A 747 13.51 -13.63 -12.90
C HIS A 747 14.57 -13.83 -11.82
N PHE A 748 15.29 -12.77 -11.50
CA PHE A 748 16.41 -12.79 -10.55
C PHE A 748 16.21 -11.75 -9.46
N ASN A 749 15.90 -12.20 -8.25
CA ASN A 749 15.79 -11.32 -7.08
C ASN A 749 17.13 -10.65 -6.79
N LEU A 750 17.09 -9.35 -6.52
CA LEU A 750 18.29 -8.59 -6.18
C LEU A 750 18.43 -8.44 -4.67
N VAL A 751 19.67 -8.38 -4.22
CA VAL A 751 20.03 -8.09 -2.83
C VAL A 751 21.08 -6.99 -2.79
N GLN A 752 20.94 -6.09 -1.83
CA GLN A 752 21.97 -5.11 -1.44
C GLN A 752 22.58 -5.54 -0.10
N ASP A 753 23.62 -4.84 0.34
CA ASP A 753 24.19 -5.06 1.67
C ASP A 753 23.15 -4.90 2.78
N GLU A 754 23.32 -5.66 3.88
CA GLU A 754 22.31 -5.87 4.92
C GLU A 754 21.85 -4.59 5.64
N ASN A 755 22.63 -3.50 5.54
CA ASN A 755 22.40 -2.22 6.23
C ASN A 755 21.80 -1.13 5.32
N ALA A 756 21.51 -1.46 4.06
CA ALA A 756 20.78 -0.57 3.16
C ALA A 756 19.27 -0.77 3.32
N ARG A 757 18.49 0.28 3.07
CA ARG A 757 17.02 0.21 3.04
C ARG A 757 16.60 -0.91 2.08
N LYS A 758 15.72 -1.83 2.54
CA LYS A 758 15.41 -3.07 1.81
C LYS A 758 14.97 -2.79 0.37
N MET A 759 15.77 -3.24 -0.59
CA MET A 759 15.45 -3.15 -2.01
C MET A 759 14.45 -4.25 -2.41
N GLN A 760 13.35 -3.87 -3.05
CA GLN A 760 12.31 -4.76 -3.57
C GLN A 760 12.36 -4.80 -5.09
N TYR A 761 13.48 -5.17 -5.70
CA TYR A 761 13.60 -5.25 -7.16
C TYR A 761 14.08 -6.63 -7.62
N GLU A 762 13.64 -7.02 -8.81
CA GLU A 762 14.14 -8.16 -9.57
C GLU A 762 14.65 -7.74 -10.94
N ALA A 763 15.64 -8.47 -11.44
CA ALA A 763 16.11 -8.42 -12.81
C ALA A 763 15.32 -9.43 -13.64
N VAL A 764 14.56 -8.94 -14.63
CA VAL A 764 13.76 -9.76 -15.54
C VAL A 764 14.34 -9.73 -16.93
N ILE A 765 14.48 -10.90 -17.54
CA ILE A 765 15.04 -11.06 -18.88
C ILE A 765 14.01 -11.69 -19.80
N LYS A 766 13.69 -10.97 -20.87
CA LYS A 766 12.80 -11.41 -21.96
C LYS A 766 13.56 -11.32 -23.27
N ASN A 767 13.54 -12.39 -24.06
CA ASN A 767 14.14 -12.41 -25.38
C ASN A 767 13.32 -13.32 -26.30
N PRO A 768 13.12 -12.98 -27.59
CA PRO A 768 12.43 -13.83 -28.56
C PRO A 768 13.04 -15.24 -28.71
N ALA A 769 14.31 -15.43 -28.35
CA ALA A 769 14.98 -16.72 -28.37
C ALA A 769 14.57 -17.66 -27.23
N PHE A 770 13.83 -17.17 -26.22
CA PHE A 770 13.40 -17.98 -25.09
C PHE A 770 12.08 -18.72 -25.42
N PRO A 771 11.93 -19.99 -25.02
CA PRO A 771 12.82 -20.76 -24.15
C PRO A 771 14.06 -21.34 -24.87
N LEU A 772 15.21 -21.26 -24.20
CA LEU A 772 16.48 -21.81 -24.71
C LEU A 772 16.45 -23.34 -24.77
N ASN A 773 17.14 -23.92 -25.76
CA ASN A 773 17.23 -25.37 -25.98
C ASN A 773 18.27 -26.07 -25.08
N HIS A 774 19.31 -25.34 -24.65
CA HIS A 774 20.36 -25.79 -23.74
C HIS A 774 20.76 -24.64 -22.82
N ASP A 775 21.52 -24.93 -21.76
CA ASP A 775 21.95 -23.91 -20.80
C ASP A 775 23.02 -23.03 -21.46
N VAL A 776 22.88 -21.71 -21.38
CA VAL A 776 23.77 -20.77 -22.06
C VAL A 776 24.58 -19.97 -21.04
N GLU A 777 25.90 -20.10 -21.10
CA GLU A 777 26.82 -19.31 -20.27
C GLU A 777 27.03 -17.90 -20.87
N CYS A 778 26.77 -16.88 -20.06
CA CYS A 778 26.83 -15.48 -20.47
C CYS A 778 27.89 -14.69 -19.69
N ASN A 779 28.53 -13.75 -20.39
CA ASN A 779 29.20 -12.59 -19.78
C ASN A 779 28.14 -11.53 -19.48
N LEU A 780 28.36 -10.74 -18.42
CA LEU A 780 27.45 -9.66 -18.04
C LEU A 780 28.15 -8.32 -18.26
N MET A 781 27.47 -7.45 -19.00
CA MET A 781 27.90 -6.07 -19.20
C MET A 781 26.97 -5.16 -18.41
N MET A 782 27.53 -4.46 -17.43
CA MET A 782 26.81 -3.47 -16.64
C MET A 782 27.33 -2.07 -16.97
N THR A 783 26.43 -1.15 -17.23
CA THR A 783 26.75 0.28 -17.35
C THR A 783 25.90 1.09 -16.38
N TYR A 784 26.48 2.16 -15.87
CA TYR A 784 25.85 3.13 -14.99
C TYR A 784 25.84 4.51 -15.61
N GLN A 785 24.74 5.24 -15.45
CA GLN A 785 24.60 6.63 -15.87
C GLN A 785 23.97 7.43 -14.73
N TYR A 786 24.69 8.46 -14.26
CA TYR A 786 24.22 9.32 -13.18
C TYR A 786 23.03 10.18 -13.64
N GLY A 787 21.97 10.27 -12.81
CA GLY A 787 20.81 11.10 -13.11
C GLY A 787 20.09 10.71 -14.41
N SER A 788 19.86 9.42 -14.64
CA SER A 788 19.20 8.86 -15.83
C SER A 788 17.86 8.22 -15.50
N GLU A 789 16.94 8.17 -16.47
CA GLU A 789 15.70 7.38 -16.36
C GLU A 789 15.98 5.87 -16.21
N GLU A 790 17.07 5.39 -16.82
CA GLU A 790 17.58 4.03 -16.67
C GLU A 790 19.02 4.13 -16.12
N PRO A 791 19.20 4.24 -14.79
CA PRO A 791 20.52 4.47 -14.20
C PRO A 791 21.45 3.27 -14.34
N TYR A 792 20.89 2.06 -14.33
CA TYR A 792 21.62 0.81 -14.54
C TYR A 792 21.13 0.11 -15.80
N GLU A 793 22.05 -0.30 -16.65
CA GLU A 793 21.76 -1.15 -17.81
C GLU A 793 22.62 -2.41 -17.71
N LEU A 794 21.95 -3.56 -17.57
CA LEU A 794 22.57 -4.89 -17.49
C LEU A 794 22.21 -5.70 -18.73
N VAL A 795 23.22 -6.23 -19.40
CA VAL A 795 23.07 -7.03 -20.63
C VAL A 795 23.79 -8.36 -20.49
N PHE A 796 23.08 -9.44 -20.80
CA PHE A 796 23.63 -10.80 -20.88
C PHE A 796 24.11 -11.05 -22.31
N VAL A 797 25.40 -11.30 -22.46
CA VAL A 797 26.04 -11.59 -23.75
C VAL A 797 26.55 -13.03 -23.73
N PRO A 798 26.04 -13.93 -24.57
CA PRO A 798 26.48 -15.32 -24.57
C PRO A 798 27.95 -15.42 -24.97
N LYS A 799 28.67 -16.34 -24.32
CA LYS A 799 30.08 -16.62 -24.70
C LYS A 799 30.20 -17.21 -26.10
N ASP A 800 29.23 -18.01 -26.50
CA ASP A 800 29.13 -18.60 -27.84
C ASP A 800 27.84 -18.11 -28.51
N SER A 801 27.98 -17.10 -29.35
CA SER A 801 26.87 -16.48 -30.06
C SER A 801 26.32 -17.34 -31.21
N GLU A 802 27.06 -18.35 -31.68
CA GLU A 802 26.62 -19.18 -32.80
C GLU A 802 25.59 -20.24 -32.36
N THR A 803 25.69 -20.72 -31.12
CA THR A 803 24.84 -21.79 -30.59
C THR A 803 23.74 -21.30 -29.64
N SER A 804 23.88 -20.11 -29.04
CA SER A 804 22.99 -19.57 -28.01
C SER A 804 21.57 -19.20 -28.48
N GLY A 805 21.40 -18.87 -29.77
CA GLY A 805 20.13 -18.42 -30.34
C GLY A 805 19.80 -16.94 -30.11
N PHE A 806 20.67 -16.16 -29.44
CA PHE A 806 20.54 -14.72 -29.27
C PHE A 806 21.93 -14.05 -29.19
N SER A 807 22.03 -12.77 -29.56
CA SER A 807 23.27 -11.99 -29.48
C SER A 807 23.43 -11.24 -28.16
N GLU A 808 22.33 -10.76 -27.60
CA GLU A 808 22.27 -10.07 -26.33
C GLU A 808 20.88 -10.20 -25.71
N ALA A 809 20.80 -10.20 -24.38
CA ALA A 809 19.55 -10.16 -23.65
C ALA A 809 19.60 -9.06 -22.59
N LYS A 810 18.89 -7.96 -22.85
CA LYS A 810 18.81 -6.80 -21.96
C LYS A 810 17.89 -7.10 -20.78
N VAL A 811 18.35 -6.74 -19.58
CA VAL A 811 17.60 -6.84 -18.34
C VAL A 811 16.64 -5.66 -18.21
N LYS A 812 15.45 -5.94 -17.69
CA LYS A 812 14.51 -4.93 -17.20
C LYS A 812 14.38 -5.07 -15.69
N TRP A 813 14.44 -3.94 -14.98
CA TRP A 813 14.29 -3.90 -13.53
C TRP A 813 12.81 -3.77 -13.17
N PHE A 814 12.29 -4.70 -12.37
CA PHE A 814 10.90 -4.66 -11.90
C PHE A 814 10.85 -4.63 -10.39
N ARG A 815 9.85 -3.93 -9.83
CA ARG A 815 9.60 -3.90 -8.39
C ARG A 815 8.84 -5.16 -7.96
N LEU A 816 9.27 -5.78 -6.87
CA LEU A 816 8.62 -6.93 -6.23
C LEU A 816 7.45 -6.44 -5.38
N GLU A 817 6.26 -6.33 -5.96
CA GLU A 817 5.06 -5.85 -5.23
C GLU A 817 4.39 -6.95 -4.41
N LYS A 818 4.40 -8.21 -4.88
CA LYS A 818 3.96 -9.42 -4.16
C LYS A 818 4.67 -10.66 -4.72
N TYR A 819 4.98 -11.63 -3.86
CA TYR A 819 5.31 -12.98 -4.33
C TYR A 819 4.04 -13.61 -4.87
N ALA A 820 4.05 -14.08 -6.12
CA ALA A 820 2.99 -14.95 -6.63
C ALA A 820 3.11 -16.30 -5.89
N ILE A 821 2.34 -16.45 -4.82
CA ILE A 821 2.30 -17.67 -3.99
C ILE A 821 1.34 -18.69 -4.61
N GLU A 822 0.50 -18.24 -5.54
CA GLU A 822 -0.59 -19.04 -6.14
C GLU A 822 -0.08 -20.23 -6.96
N ASP A 823 1.12 -20.13 -7.56
CA ASP A 823 1.69 -21.15 -8.45
C ASP A 823 2.82 -21.98 -7.82
N LEU A 824 3.10 -21.82 -6.52
CA LEU A 824 4.12 -22.61 -5.85
C LEU A 824 3.63 -24.05 -5.65
N GLU A 825 4.38 -25.03 -6.19
CA GLU A 825 4.15 -26.45 -5.91
C GLU A 825 4.37 -26.72 -4.41
N ALA A 826 3.28 -26.72 -3.64
CA ALA A 826 3.24 -27.15 -2.26
C ALA A 826 2.70 -28.59 -2.17
N PRO A 827 3.16 -29.42 -1.23
CA PRO A 827 2.54 -30.72 -0.99
C PRO A 827 1.08 -30.52 -0.60
N ASP A 828 0.19 -31.39 -1.10
CA ASP A 828 -1.21 -31.38 -0.73
C ASP A 828 -1.36 -31.47 0.80
N PHE A 829 -2.26 -30.65 1.35
CA PHE A 829 -2.58 -30.73 2.78
C PHE A 829 -3.10 -32.15 3.10
N PRO A 830 -2.70 -32.74 4.24
CA PRO A 830 -3.16 -34.07 4.63
C PRO A 830 -4.69 -34.09 4.75
N THR A 831 -5.33 -35.11 4.18
CA THR A 831 -6.79 -35.23 4.21
C THR A 831 -7.31 -35.52 5.62
N LYS A 832 -8.45 -34.91 5.96
CA LYS A 832 -9.12 -35.10 7.25
C LYS A 832 -9.79 -36.48 7.33
N ILE A 833 -9.29 -37.35 8.20
CA ILE A 833 -9.85 -38.68 8.45
C ILE A 833 -11.23 -38.57 9.15
N PRO A 834 -12.29 -39.31 8.75
CA PRO A 834 -13.57 -39.28 9.45
C PRO A 834 -13.45 -39.58 10.96
N TRP A 835 -14.29 -38.95 11.79
CA TRP A 835 -14.26 -39.14 13.25
C TRP A 835 -14.45 -40.61 13.67
N GLU A 836 -15.28 -41.37 12.96
CA GLU A 836 -15.50 -42.80 13.20
C GLU A 836 -14.24 -43.64 12.95
N GLU A 837 -13.41 -43.26 11.98
CA GLU A 837 -12.16 -43.96 11.66
C GLU A 837 -11.07 -43.71 12.70
N LEU A 838 -11.13 -42.58 13.42
CA LEU A 838 -10.22 -42.30 14.54
C LEU A 838 -10.45 -43.24 15.75
N TYR A 839 -11.65 -43.83 15.89
CA TYR A 839 -11.92 -44.86 16.90
C TYR A 839 -11.30 -46.22 16.55
N ARG A 840 -11.05 -46.46 15.25
CA ARG A 840 -10.62 -47.76 14.71
C ARG A 840 -9.48 -47.56 13.71
N TYR A 841 -8.51 -46.73 14.08
CA TYR A 841 -7.41 -46.39 13.20
C TYR A 841 -6.55 -47.63 12.96
N GLN A 842 -6.33 -48.00 11.70
CA GLN A 842 -5.51 -49.15 11.36
C GLN A 842 -4.02 -48.82 11.48
N GLY A 843 -3.35 -49.45 12.45
CA GLY A 843 -1.89 -49.39 12.59
C GLY A 843 -1.15 -50.15 11.48
N GLU A 844 0.13 -49.87 11.32
CA GLU A 844 1.01 -50.51 10.30
C GLU A 844 1.18 -52.02 10.50
N ASP A 845 0.90 -52.52 11.71
CA ASP A 845 0.94 -53.93 12.10
C ASP A 845 -0.44 -54.61 12.03
N GLY A 846 -1.47 -53.91 11.53
CA GLY A 846 -2.85 -54.39 11.43
C GLY A 846 -3.66 -54.30 12.73
N ASN A 847 -3.09 -53.75 13.81
CA ASN A 847 -3.82 -53.53 15.05
C ASN A 847 -4.74 -52.31 14.95
N LEU A 848 -5.92 -52.40 15.56
CA LEU A 848 -6.85 -51.27 15.68
C LEU A 848 -6.43 -50.39 16.86
N ILE A 849 -6.23 -49.10 16.60
CA ILE A 849 -5.85 -48.09 17.58
C ILE A 849 -7.00 -47.11 17.73
N ASN A 850 -7.45 -46.88 18.96
CA ASN A 850 -8.36 -45.80 19.28
C ASN A 850 -7.53 -44.54 19.59
N VAL A 851 -7.55 -43.56 18.67
CA VAL A 851 -6.75 -42.33 18.79
C VAL A 851 -7.18 -41.50 20.00
N PHE A 852 -8.47 -41.53 20.35
CA PHE A 852 -9.00 -40.80 21.51
C PHE A 852 -8.44 -41.36 22.82
N ASP A 853 -8.40 -42.69 22.97
CA ASP A 853 -7.86 -43.32 24.19
C ASP A 853 -6.38 -42.97 24.38
N VAL A 854 -5.61 -42.99 23.30
CA VAL A 854 -4.18 -42.64 23.32
C VAL A 854 -3.96 -41.20 23.81
N LEU A 855 -4.74 -40.25 23.31
CA LEU A 855 -4.63 -38.84 23.68
C LEU A 855 -5.27 -38.56 25.06
N GLU A 856 -6.34 -39.28 25.44
CA GLU A 856 -6.94 -39.15 26.76
C GLU A 856 -5.99 -39.60 27.87
N ASP A 857 -5.20 -40.65 27.65
CA ASP A 857 -4.21 -41.10 28.63
C ASP A 857 -3.12 -40.04 28.83
N GLU A 858 -2.73 -39.33 27.76
CA GLU A 858 -1.82 -38.18 27.84
C GLU A 858 -2.45 -37.01 28.61
N PHE A 859 -3.70 -36.66 28.32
CA PHE A 859 -4.44 -35.61 29.01
C PHE A 859 -4.67 -35.92 30.49
N LYS A 860 -4.92 -37.19 30.85
CA LYS A 860 -5.02 -37.64 32.25
C LYS A 860 -3.69 -37.46 32.99
N LEU A 861 -2.57 -37.82 32.37
CA LEU A 861 -1.24 -37.61 32.94
C LEU A 861 -0.92 -36.13 33.12
N LEU A 862 -1.26 -35.31 32.11
CA LEU A 862 -1.07 -33.87 32.13
C LEU A 862 -1.84 -33.20 33.27
N ASN A 863 -3.11 -33.58 33.44
CA ASN A 863 -3.98 -33.05 34.50
C ASN A 863 -3.63 -33.57 35.89
N GLY A 864 -3.01 -34.76 35.98
CA GLY A 864 -2.51 -35.31 37.24
C GLY A 864 -1.34 -34.51 37.82
N GLY A 865 -0.57 -33.81 36.97
CA GLY A 865 0.58 -33.02 37.37
C GLY A 865 1.69 -33.84 38.03
N TYR A 866 2.58 -33.16 38.75
CA TYR A 866 3.59 -33.81 39.56
C TYR A 866 3.13 -33.96 41.02
N TYR A 867 3.67 -34.96 41.69
CA TYR A 867 3.36 -35.29 43.07
C TYR A 867 4.56 -35.02 43.98
N LYS A 868 4.27 -34.77 45.26
CA LYS A 868 5.27 -34.65 46.32
C LYS A 868 5.06 -35.76 47.34
N PHE A 869 6.13 -36.47 47.67
CA PHE A 869 6.12 -37.57 48.63
C PHE A 869 7.19 -37.39 49.70
N ASN A 870 6.82 -37.64 50.95
CA ASN A 870 7.78 -37.93 52.01
C ASN A 870 8.00 -39.44 52.02
N ILE A 871 9.24 -39.85 51.79
CA ILE A 871 9.65 -41.26 51.65
C ILE A 871 10.60 -41.72 52.77
N SER A 872 10.79 -40.89 53.80
CA SER A 872 11.71 -41.15 54.92
C SER A 872 11.40 -42.45 55.66
N ASP A 873 10.11 -42.78 55.78
CA ASP A 873 9.61 -43.96 56.48
C ASP A 873 9.31 -45.14 55.54
N THR A 874 9.76 -45.06 54.28
CA THR A 874 9.48 -46.07 53.26
C THR A 874 10.66 -47.04 53.08
N PHE A 875 10.38 -48.20 52.50
CA PHE A 875 11.39 -49.21 52.29
C PHE A 875 12.33 -48.81 51.14
N MET A 876 13.63 -48.70 51.44
CA MET A 876 14.68 -48.30 50.49
C MET A 876 15.87 -49.26 50.53
N ARG A 877 16.48 -49.53 49.37
CA ARG A 877 17.69 -50.35 49.21
C ARG A 877 18.63 -49.71 48.18
N GLN A 878 19.91 -50.04 48.26
CA GLN A 878 20.89 -49.72 47.22
C GLN A 878 20.98 -50.86 46.20
N ASP A 879 21.04 -50.52 44.92
CA ASP A 879 21.31 -51.49 43.86
C ASP A 879 22.81 -51.83 43.77
N LYS A 880 23.18 -52.67 42.79
CA LYS A 880 24.56 -53.13 42.59
C LYS A 880 25.54 -52.00 42.25
N ASP A 881 25.04 -50.87 41.77
CA ASP A 881 25.81 -49.69 41.38
C ASP A 881 25.80 -48.62 42.48
N GLY A 882 25.26 -48.93 43.67
CA GLY A 882 25.18 -48.02 44.82
C GLY A 882 24.02 -47.03 44.78
N MET A 883 23.13 -47.12 43.80
CA MET A 883 22.02 -46.17 43.62
C MET A 883 20.82 -46.56 44.47
N TRP A 884 20.18 -45.58 45.11
CA TRP A 884 19.00 -45.80 45.94
C TRP A 884 17.75 -46.09 45.10
N TYR A 885 16.95 -47.04 45.57
CA TYR A 885 15.61 -47.31 45.04
C TYR A 885 14.69 -47.78 46.14
N GLY A 886 13.38 -47.57 45.97
CA GLY A 886 12.39 -47.93 46.96
C GLY A 886 11.00 -48.03 46.39
N GLU A 887 10.08 -48.50 47.21
CA GLU A 887 8.66 -48.54 46.87
C GLU A 887 7.78 -48.17 48.06
N PHE A 888 6.65 -47.53 47.78
CA PHE A 888 5.66 -47.13 48.77
C PHE A 888 4.25 -47.20 48.19
N ILE A 889 3.25 -47.24 49.07
CA ILE A 889 1.83 -47.26 48.67
C ILE A 889 1.30 -45.83 48.68
N PHE A 890 0.58 -45.46 47.62
CA PHE A 890 -0.07 -44.17 47.46
C PHE A 890 -1.54 -44.39 47.09
N LYS A 891 -2.45 -43.58 47.63
CA LYS A 891 -3.87 -43.66 47.28
C LYS A 891 -4.14 -42.75 46.09
N LYS A 892 -4.22 -43.32 44.88
CA LYS A 892 -4.51 -42.61 43.63
C LYS A 892 -5.95 -42.89 43.22
N ASP A 893 -6.74 -41.83 43.05
CA ASP A 893 -8.14 -41.91 42.59
C ASP A 893 -9.02 -42.87 43.42
N GLY A 894 -8.71 -43.02 44.73
CA GLY A 894 -9.45 -43.86 45.67
C GLY A 894 -8.91 -45.29 45.82
N GLU A 895 -7.97 -45.72 44.98
CA GLU A 895 -7.33 -47.04 45.01
C GLU A 895 -5.92 -46.97 45.59
N ASP A 896 -5.51 -48.00 46.34
CA ASP A 896 -4.11 -48.15 46.75
C ASP A 896 -3.27 -48.60 45.56
N VAL A 897 -2.23 -47.83 45.23
CA VAL A 897 -1.29 -48.13 44.14
C VAL A 897 0.13 -48.19 44.68
N LYS A 898 0.96 -49.03 44.07
CA LYS A 898 2.37 -49.18 44.45
C LYS A 898 3.23 -48.28 43.58
N ILE A 899 3.92 -47.31 44.18
CA ILE A 899 4.85 -46.41 43.50
C ILE A 899 6.27 -46.93 43.67
N GLN A 900 6.96 -47.15 42.56
CA GLN A 900 8.37 -47.51 42.52
C GLN A 900 9.20 -46.31 42.11
N TRP A 901 10.25 -46.02 42.86
CA TRP A 901 11.17 -44.93 42.55
C TRP A 901 12.61 -45.41 42.58
N SER A 902 13.47 -44.75 41.82
CA SER A 902 14.91 -45.02 41.80
C SER A 902 15.64 -43.74 41.50
N GLU A 903 16.78 -43.54 42.18
CA GLU A 903 17.74 -42.47 41.97
C GLU A 903 18.19 -42.36 40.51
N ARG A 904 18.15 -43.45 39.74
CA ARG A 904 18.42 -43.42 38.29
C ARG A 904 17.44 -42.56 37.49
N ASN A 905 16.25 -42.28 38.03
CA ASN A 905 15.24 -41.43 37.37
C ASN A 905 15.29 -39.99 37.87
N TRP A 906 16.38 -39.58 38.55
CA TRP A 906 16.59 -38.18 38.91
C TRP A 906 16.71 -37.31 37.67
N ASP A 907 16.13 -36.11 37.75
CA ASP A 907 16.23 -35.08 36.71
C ASP A 907 17.70 -34.79 36.40
N ARG A 908 18.07 -34.74 35.11
CA ARG A 908 19.45 -34.53 34.66
C ARG A 908 20.00 -33.15 35.02
N ASP A 909 19.11 -32.19 35.23
CA ASP A 909 19.43 -30.82 35.61
C ASP A 909 19.58 -30.65 37.14
N SER A 910 19.48 -31.74 37.91
CA SER A 910 19.52 -31.73 39.37
C SER A 910 20.37 -32.89 39.89
N THR A 911 20.98 -32.71 41.06
CA THR A 911 21.76 -33.77 41.70
C THR A 911 20.98 -34.37 42.88
N PRO A 912 20.95 -35.71 43.03
CA PRO A 912 20.38 -36.34 44.22
C PRO A 912 21.07 -35.84 45.51
N PRO A 913 20.31 -35.49 46.57
CA PRO A 913 20.91 -35.16 47.86
C PRO A 913 21.53 -36.40 48.52
N GLN A 914 22.47 -36.19 49.44
CA GLN A 914 23.13 -37.29 50.17
C GLN A 914 22.15 -38.19 50.95
N THR A 915 21.03 -37.62 51.40
CA THR A 915 19.94 -38.35 52.05
C THR A 915 18.64 -37.99 51.35
N ILE A 916 17.94 -38.98 50.79
CA ILE A 916 16.68 -38.78 50.07
C ILE A 916 15.51 -39.05 51.03
N SER A 917 14.89 -37.98 51.53
CA SER A 917 13.75 -38.03 52.47
C SER A 917 12.45 -37.53 51.85
N GLU A 918 12.52 -36.58 50.93
CA GLU A 918 11.38 -36.06 50.18
C GLU A 918 11.69 -36.00 48.68
N ILE A 919 10.73 -36.41 47.86
CA ILE A 919 10.84 -36.36 46.41
C ILE A 919 9.65 -35.63 45.77
N SER A 920 9.93 -34.91 44.70
CA SER A 920 8.93 -34.38 43.77
C SER A 920 9.11 -35.06 42.42
N CYS A 921 8.06 -35.70 41.90
CA CYS A 921 8.16 -36.56 40.72
C CYS A 921 6.86 -36.64 39.93
N TRP A 922 6.98 -37.03 38.66
CA TRP A 922 5.83 -37.44 37.85
C TRP A 922 5.61 -38.93 38.04
N ILE A 923 4.34 -39.34 38.17
CA ILE A 923 3.97 -40.74 38.34
C ILE A 923 3.39 -41.24 37.02
N VAL A 924 4.04 -42.22 36.42
CA VAL A 924 3.58 -42.85 35.17
C VAL A 924 3.27 -44.32 35.40
N PRO A 925 2.25 -44.90 34.72
CA PRO A 925 2.01 -46.34 34.76
C PRO A 925 3.28 -47.12 34.43
N ASN A 926 3.53 -48.22 35.14
CA ASN A 926 4.70 -49.05 34.86
C ASN A 926 4.44 -49.91 33.60
N VAL A 927 4.72 -49.33 32.43
CA VAL A 927 4.40 -49.88 31.09
C VAL A 927 5.02 -51.28 30.82
N TYR A 928 5.97 -51.75 31.65
CA TYR A 928 6.52 -53.10 31.54
C TYR A 928 5.58 -54.23 31.99
N GLU A 929 4.44 -53.92 32.61
CA GLU A 929 3.37 -54.91 32.86
C GLU A 929 2.28 -54.88 31.77
N ASP A 930 1.89 -53.71 31.24
CA ASP A 930 0.81 -53.62 30.24
C ASP A 930 1.25 -53.91 28.78
N LYS A 931 2.55 -53.93 28.48
CA LYS A 931 3.10 -54.31 27.15
C LYS A 931 3.72 -55.70 27.07
N LYS A 932 3.50 -56.57 28.07
CA LYS A 932 3.56 -58.00 27.76
C LYS A 932 2.33 -58.32 26.93
N LYS A 933 2.51 -58.64 25.65
CA LYS A 933 1.54 -59.42 24.85
C LYS A 933 0.84 -60.38 25.80
N SER A 934 -0.49 -60.45 25.78
CA SER A 934 -1.26 -61.37 26.63
C SER A 934 -0.73 -62.80 26.45
N GLU A 935 0.26 -63.17 27.27
CA GLU A 935 0.76 -64.53 27.30
C GLU A 935 -0.38 -65.34 27.88
N LYS A 936 -0.80 -66.36 27.12
CA LYS A 936 -1.94 -67.20 27.47
C LYS A 936 -1.80 -67.68 28.91
N ARG A 937 -2.69 -67.22 29.79
CA ARG A 937 -2.76 -67.69 31.18
C ARG A 937 -3.46 -69.04 31.22
N TYR A 938 -2.96 -69.93 32.07
CA TYR A 938 -3.53 -71.24 32.31
C TYR A 938 -4.07 -71.27 33.74
N ARG A 939 -5.15 -72.03 33.94
CA ARG A 939 -5.75 -72.25 35.26
C ARG A 939 -5.63 -73.71 35.65
N ILE A 940 -5.27 -73.96 36.90
CA ILE A 940 -5.44 -75.26 37.54
C ILE A 940 -6.32 -75.01 38.76
N SER A 941 -7.59 -75.40 38.66
CA SER A 941 -8.58 -75.21 39.71
C SER A 941 -8.45 -76.19 40.88
N ASN A 942 -7.67 -77.26 40.70
CA ASN A 942 -7.42 -78.26 41.72
C ASN A 942 -6.01 -78.85 41.63
N LEU A 943 -5.05 -78.14 42.22
CA LEU A 943 -3.65 -78.57 42.28
C LEU A 943 -3.47 -79.94 42.96
N TRP A 944 -4.27 -80.24 43.98
CA TRP A 944 -4.23 -81.52 44.67
C TRP A 944 -4.50 -82.69 43.73
N GLU A 945 -5.51 -82.60 42.86
CA GLU A 945 -5.83 -83.66 41.90
C GLU A 945 -4.77 -83.77 40.80
N ALA A 946 -4.19 -82.64 40.39
CA ALA A 946 -3.16 -82.57 39.37
C ALA A 946 -1.75 -83.02 39.82
N ARG A 947 -1.55 -83.32 41.11
CA ARG A 947 -0.22 -83.62 41.68
C ARG A 947 0.44 -84.85 41.06
N THR A 948 1.74 -84.75 40.84
CA THR A 948 2.57 -85.88 40.36
C THR A 948 3.20 -86.71 41.49
N ARG A 949 3.00 -86.31 42.75
CA ARG A 949 3.59 -86.93 43.95
C ARG A 949 2.55 -87.04 45.07
N ASP A 950 2.80 -87.91 46.05
CA ASP A 950 1.85 -88.17 47.16
C ASP A 950 1.51 -86.91 47.97
N LYS A 951 2.50 -86.04 48.22
CA LYS A 951 2.30 -84.71 48.82
C LYS A 951 2.27 -83.66 47.72
N LEU A 952 1.30 -82.74 47.79
CA LEU A 952 1.20 -81.63 46.84
C LEU A 952 2.45 -80.75 46.92
N TRP A 953 2.71 -80.14 48.08
CA TRP A 953 3.86 -79.26 48.30
C TRP A 953 5.02 -80.01 48.97
N PHE A 954 6.24 -79.79 48.48
CA PHE A 954 7.48 -80.32 49.06
C PHE A 954 8.60 -79.27 48.99
N THR A 955 9.60 -79.41 49.87
CA THR A 955 10.71 -78.45 49.96
C THR A 955 11.71 -78.67 48.82
N ASN A 956 12.07 -77.59 48.11
CA ASN A 956 13.08 -77.58 47.05
C ASN A 956 14.51 -77.43 47.63
N ARG A 957 15.53 -77.54 46.76
CA ARG A 957 16.95 -77.47 47.17
C ARG A 957 17.37 -76.15 47.82
N ASN A 958 16.58 -75.10 47.67
CA ASN A 958 16.84 -73.76 48.21
C ASN A 958 16.01 -73.47 49.48
N GLY A 959 15.35 -74.48 50.06
CA GLY A 959 14.51 -74.33 51.26
C GLY A 959 13.11 -73.76 51.02
N GLY A 960 12.74 -73.44 49.77
CA GLY A 960 11.41 -72.97 49.39
C GLY A 960 10.44 -74.11 49.10
N HIS A 961 9.14 -73.82 48.99
CA HIS A 961 8.09 -74.79 48.69
C HIS A 961 7.83 -74.89 47.18
N GLN A 962 7.73 -76.11 46.68
CA GLN A 962 7.48 -76.42 45.28
C GLN A 962 6.47 -77.55 45.14
N CYS A 963 5.65 -77.51 44.09
CA CYS A 963 4.91 -78.67 43.61
C CYS A 963 5.16 -78.89 42.11
N ILE A 964 4.93 -80.13 41.64
CA ILE A 964 4.96 -80.47 40.21
C ILE A 964 3.63 -81.13 39.90
N VAL A 965 2.92 -80.55 38.94
CA VAL A 965 1.56 -80.97 38.59
C VAL A 965 1.42 -81.23 37.10
N ASN A 966 0.52 -82.14 36.74
CA ASN A 966 0.13 -82.39 35.37
C ASN A 966 -0.93 -81.37 34.94
N PHE A 967 -0.76 -80.72 33.80
CA PHE A 967 -1.78 -79.84 33.25
C PHE A 967 -1.78 -79.89 31.73
N ASN A 968 -2.90 -79.49 31.14
CA ASN A 968 -3.04 -79.43 29.70
C ASN A 968 -2.38 -78.14 29.19
N TYR A 969 -1.25 -78.29 28.52
CA TYR A 969 -0.54 -77.23 27.82
C TYR A 969 -0.79 -77.37 26.32
N ASP A 970 -1.67 -76.51 25.79
CA ASP A 970 -2.02 -76.41 24.35
C ASP A 970 -2.45 -77.73 23.70
N GLY A 971 -3.23 -78.53 24.41
CA GLY A 971 -3.80 -79.80 23.94
C GLY A 971 -3.03 -81.04 24.40
N ASN A 972 -1.83 -80.87 24.97
CA ASN A 972 -0.98 -81.97 25.45
C ASN A 972 -0.85 -81.96 26.96
N MET A 973 -0.89 -83.15 27.57
CA MET A 973 -0.65 -83.30 29.01
C MET A 973 0.84 -83.19 29.31
N GLU A 974 1.22 -82.14 30.03
CA GLU A 974 2.60 -81.81 30.38
C GLU A 974 2.76 -81.64 31.89
N THR A 975 4.00 -81.69 32.39
CA THR A 975 4.32 -81.40 33.79
C THR A 975 4.83 -79.97 33.97
N ILE A 976 4.34 -79.27 34.98
CA ILE A 976 4.79 -77.91 35.31
C ILE A 976 5.22 -77.80 36.77
N SER A 977 6.34 -77.09 36.99
CA SER A 977 6.80 -76.74 38.33
C SER A 977 6.18 -75.44 38.81
N ILE A 978 5.59 -75.45 40.00
CA ILE A 978 5.01 -74.30 40.69
C ILE A 978 5.84 -74.08 41.95
N ILE A 979 6.30 -72.84 42.17
CA ILE A 979 7.23 -72.50 43.26
C ILE A 979 6.65 -71.29 44.02
N ASP A 980 6.69 -71.35 45.35
CA ASP A 980 6.22 -70.30 46.27
C ASP A 980 6.69 -68.87 45.91
N GLN A 981 7.96 -68.70 45.58
CA GLN A 981 8.55 -67.41 45.20
C GLN A 981 8.06 -66.86 43.84
N LYS A 982 7.23 -67.60 43.11
CA LYS A 982 6.69 -67.21 41.80
C LYS A 982 5.24 -66.77 41.85
N PHE A 983 4.65 -66.73 43.05
CA PHE A 983 3.36 -66.08 43.27
C PHE A 983 3.50 -64.56 43.10
N ASP A 984 2.42 -63.92 42.65
CA ASP A 984 2.31 -62.47 42.53
C ASP A 984 2.35 -61.75 43.89
N ILE A 985 1.91 -62.44 44.96
CA ILE A 985 2.05 -62.04 46.37
C ILE A 985 2.76 -63.16 47.16
N PRO A 986 4.09 -63.31 47.05
CA PRO A 986 4.84 -64.41 47.68
C PRO A 986 4.65 -64.52 49.20
N ASP A 987 4.48 -63.38 49.89
CA ASP A 987 4.33 -63.33 51.35
C ASP A 987 3.01 -63.95 51.85
N ARG A 988 2.03 -64.14 50.95
CA ARG A 988 0.75 -64.79 51.26
C ARG A 988 0.72 -66.25 50.84
N PHE A 989 1.83 -66.79 50.33
CA PHE A 989 1.92 -68.20 50.01
C PHE A 989 1.62 -69.06 51.24
N HIS A 990 0.73 -70.04 51.07
CA HIS A 990 0.51 -71.09 52.05
C HIS A 990 0.27 -72.43 51.34
N THR A 991 0.60 -73.53 52.01
CA THR A 991 0.47 -74.88 51.44
C THR A 991 -0.97 -75.34 51.19
N GLY A 992 -1.96 -74.51 51.55
CA GLY A 992 -3.38 -74.76 51.30
C GLY A 992 -3.89 -74.25 49.95
N ILE A 993 -3.08 -73.50 49.19
CA ILE A 993 -3.44 -73.00 47.87
C ILE A 993 -3.71 -74.18 46.92
N ASN A 994 -4.86 -74.14 46.24
CA ASN A 994 -5.33 -75.22 45.38
C ASN A 994 -5.87 -74.76 44.02
N ASP A 995 -6.30 -73.50 43.89
CA ASP A 995 -6.79 -72.93 42.63
C ASP A 995 -5.89 -71.77 42.23
N ILE A 996 -5.23 -71.90 41.09
CA ILE A 996 -4.27 -70.89 40.62
C ILE A 996 -4.46 -70.57 39.15
N THR A 997 -4.19 -69.32 38.79
CA THR A 997 -3.88 -68.93 37.41
C THR A 997 -2.42 -68.52 37.29
N PHE A 998 -1.81 -68.82 36.14
CA PHE A 998 -0.39 -68.55 35.93
C PHE A 998 -0.04 -68.43 34.46
N GLU A 999 1.14 -67.86 34.20
CA GLU A 999 1.81 -67.88 32.92
C GLU A 999 2.85 -69.00 32.88
N VAL A 1000 3.11 -69.54 31.69
CA VAL A 1000 4.06 -70.66 31.51
C VAL A 1000 5.38 -70.15 30.96
N ARG A 1001 6.46 -70.38 31.69
CA ARG A 1001 7.84 -70.16 31.23
C ARG A 1001 8.51 -71.50 30.93
N LYS A 1002 8.93 -71.68 29.68
CA LYS A 1002 9.83 -72.79 29.30
C LYS A 1002 11.25 -72.51 29.78
N LEU A 1003 11.79 -73.41 30.60
CA LEU A 1003 13.18 -73.36 31.05
C LEU A 1003 14.12 -73.92 29.95
N PRO A 1004 15.42 -73.54 29.94
CA PRO A 1004 16.37 -73.98 28.92
C PRO A 1004 16.54 -75.50 28.80
N ASN A 1005 16.17 -76.26 29.84
CA ASN A 1005 16.19 -77.72 29.87
C ASN A 1005 14.88 -78.37 29.36
N GLY A 1006 13.94 -77.58 28.83
CA GLY A 1006 12.66 -78.05 28.30
C GLY A 1006 11.51 -78.13 29.33
N ASN A 1007 11.80 -78.06 30.62
CA ASN A 1007 10.78 -78.15 31.66
C ASN A 1007 9.92 -76.87 31.72
N LEU A 1008 8.62 -77.04 32.01
CA LEU A 1008 7.70 -75.92 32.20
C LEU A 1008 7.74 -75.43 33.65
N GLN A 1009 7.74 -74.11 33.83
CA GLN A 1009 7.63 -73.46 35.13
C GLN A 1009 6.50 -72.43 35.12
N ALA A 1010 5.66 -72.46 36.14
CA ALA A 1010 4.66 -71.44 36.36
C ALA A 1010 5.33 -70.15 36.90
N ILE A 1011 4.94 -69.01 36.32
CA ILE A 1011 5.35 -67.67 36.73
C ILE A 1011 4.12 -66.77 36.82
N ASN A 1012 4.23 -65.64 37.53
CA ASN A 1012 3.10 -64.72 37.76
C ASN A 1012 1.86 -65.45 38.30
N ILE A 1013 2.09 -66.32 39.29
CA ILE A 1013 1.08 -67.24 39.82
C ILE A 1013 0.15 -66.46 40.74
N HIS A 1014 -1.13 -66.42 40.41
CA HIS A 1014 -2.15 -65.81 41.23
C HIS A 1014 -2.94 -66.92 41.95
N ASP A 1015 -3.15 -66.77 43.25
CA ASP A 1015 -4.15 -67.55 43.99
C ASP A 1015 -5.51 -66.91 43.74
N GLU A 1016 -6.39 -67.61 43.02
CA GLU A 1016 -7.72 -67.10 42.65
C GLU A 1016 -8.64 -66.85 43.85
N ASN A 1017 -8.24 -67.28 45.04
CA ASN A 1017 -8.94 -66.99 46.30
C ASN A 1017 -8.31 -65.83 47.09
N GLY A 1018 -7.24 -65.22 46.56
CA GLY A 1018 -6.52 -64.09 47.14
C GLY A 1018 -6.96 -62.73 46.58
N PRO A 1019 -6.48 -61.61 47.16
CA PRO A 1019 -6.75 -60.28 46.62
C PRO A 1019 -5.92 -59.99 45.36
N GLU A 1020 -6.46 -59.14 44.48
CA GLU A 1020 -5.76 -58.62 43.30
C GLU A 1020 -4.47 -57.85 43.66
N PRO A 1021 -3.40 -57.95 42.85
CA PRO A 1021 -2.17 -57.19 43.07
C PRO A 1021 -2.38 -55.69 42.86
N LEU A 1022 -1.71 -54.86 43.68
CA LEU A 1022 -1.76 -53.39 43.54
C LEU A 1022 -1.16 -52.96 42.19
N LYS A 1023 -1.86 -52.04 41.49
CA LYS A 1023 -1.36 -51.41 40.26
C LYS A 1023 -0.01 -50.73 40.54
N LYS A 1024 0.97 -50.96 39.67
CA LYS A 1024 2.32 -50.43 39.82
C LYS A 1024 2.52 -49.19 38.97
N PHE A 1025 3.06 -48.15 39.57
CA PHE A 1025 3.48 -46.93 38.89
C PHE A 1025 4.95 -46.68 39.16
N LYS A 1026 5.57 -45.89 38.28
CA LYS A 1026 6.95 -45.47 38.38
C LYS A 1026 7.04 -43.96 38.57
N ALA A 1027 7.85 -43.54 39.54
CA ALA A 1027 8.26 -42.15 39.68
C ALA A 1027 9.37 -41.83 38.67
N ILE A 1028 9.16 -40.80 37.84
CA ILE A 1028 10.12 -40.31 36.83
C ILE A 1028 10.37 -38.81 37.01
N ASN A 1029 11.46 -38.32 36.39
CA ASN A 1029 11.91 -36.94 36.47
C ASN A 1029 11.97 -36.44 37.92
N ILE A 1030 12.57 -37.27 38.78
CA ILE A 1030 12.59 -37.06 40.22
C ILE A 1030 13.50 -35.88 40.57
N CYS A 1031 13.07 -35.03 41.49
CA CYS A 1031 13.92 -34.02 42.10
C CYS A 1031 13.64 -33.93 43.61
N GLU A 1032 14.45 -33.13 44.31
CA GLU A 1032 14.32 -32.89 45.73
C GLU A 1032 12.94 -32.29 46.09
N GLY A 1033 12.35 -32.77 47.18
CA GLY A 1033 11.04 -32.32 47.65
C GLY A 1033 10.94 -30.80 47.79
N GLY A 1034 9.96 -30.20 47.09
CA GLY A 1034 9.75 -28.75 47.08
C GLY A 1034 10.29 -28.02 45.85
N LYS A 1035 11.05 -28.70 44.98
CA LYS A 1035 11.39 -28.21 43.63
C LYS A 1035 10.36 -28.71 42.62
N THR A 1036 10.15 -27.94 41.55
CA THR A 1036 9.31 -28.35 40.41
C THR A 1036 10.11 -29.28 39.49
N PRO A 1037 9.68 -30.54 39.31
CA PRO A 1037 10.35 -31.46 38.39
C PRO A 1037 10.15 -31.02 36.94
N VAL A 1038 11.18 -31.17 36.11
CA VAL A 1038 11.08 -30.90 34.67
C VAL A 1038 10.00 -31.81 34.05
N PRO A 1039 9.13 -31.27 33.17
CA PRO A 1039 8.14 -32.10 32.50
C PRO A 1039 8.77 -33.28 31.75
N PRO A 1040 8.16 -34.47 31.79
CA PRO A 1040 8.61 -35.62 31.04
C PRO A 1040 8.62 -35.38 29.53
N SER A 1041 9.65 -35.88 28.85
CA SER A 1041 9.79 -35.75 27.39
C SER A 1041 8.72 -36.50 26.58
N PHE A 1042 7.84 -37.27 27.22
CA PHE A 1042 6.75 -37.94 26.51
C PHE A 1042 5.73 -36.95 25.94
N PHE A 1043 5.49 -35.80 26.60
CA PHE A 1043 4.58 -34.75 26.09
C PHE A 1043 5.04 -34.08 24.78
N ILE A 1044 6.25 -34.40 24.32
CA ILE A 1044 6.87 -33.87 23.09
C ILE A 1044 7.46 -35.01 22.24
N ASN A 1045 7.09 -36.27 22.51
CA ASN A 1045 7.66 -37.39 21.77
C ASN A 1045 7.00 -37.58 20.40
N ALA A 1046 7.70 -38.27 19.50
CA ALA A 1046 7.23 -38.55 18.15
C ALA A 1046 5.95 -39.40 18.10
N TYR A 1047 5.66 -40.18 19.15
CA TYR A 1047 4.47 -41.04 19.21
C TYR A 1047 3.20 -40.21 19.40
N TYR A 1048 3.15 -39.31 20.37
CA TYR A 1048 2.01 -38.41 20.58
C TYR A 1048 1.93 -37.34 19.50
N GLU A 1049 3.07 -36.86 19.00
CA GLU A 1049 3.11 -35.96 17.85
C GLU A 1049 2.37 -36.54 16.64
N LYS A 1050 2.56 -37.83 16.33
CA LYS A 1050 1.84 -38.52 15.26
C LYS A 1050 0.33 -38.42 15.48
N TRP A 1051 -0.16 -38.74 16.67
CA TRP A 1051 -1.60 -38.75 16.96
C TRP A 1051 -2.22 -37.35 17.00
N MET A 1052 -1.50 -36.36 17.50
CA MET A 1052 -1.91 -34.96 17.45
C MET A 1052 -2.01 -34.45 16.01
N LYS A 1053 -1.04 -34.78 15.15
CA LYS A 1053 -1.10 -34.46 13.71
C LYS A 1053 -2.24 -35.19 13.00
N THR A 1054 -2.50 -36.45 13.34
CA THR A 1054 -3.62 -37.23 12.78
C THR A 1054 -4.97 -36.64 13.18
N LEU A 1055 -5.14 -36.23 14.43
CA LEU A 1055 -6.38 -35.64 14.93
C LEU A 1055 -6.64 -34.25 14.32
N PHE A 1056 -5.66 -33.34 14.38
CA PHE A 1056 -5.78 -31.95 13.94
C PHE A 1056 -5.46 -31.71 12.45
N ALA A 1057 -5.35 -32.79 11.66
CA ALA A 1057 -5.11 -32.71 10.22
C ALA A 1057 -6.11 -31.76 9.52
N ASN A 1058 -5.59 -30.96 8.58
CA ASN A 1058 -6.35 -29.97 7.82
C ASN A 1058 -7.16 -28.98 8.70
N ASN A 1059 -6.56 -28.49 9.80
CA ASN A 1059 -7.18 -27.51 10.70
C ASN A 1059 -8.54 -27.96 11.28
N ARG A 1060 -8.68 -29.27 11.53
CA ARG A 1060 -9.84 -29.84 12.22
C ARG A 1060 -10.03 -29.15 13.57
N SER A 1061 -11.26 -28.76 13.88
CA SER A 1061 -11.62 -28.20 15.18
C SER A 1061 -12.32 -29.23 16.05
N LEU A 1062 -12.02 -29.21 17.35
CA LEU A 1062 -12.75 -30.00 18.34
C LEU A 1062 -14.15 -29.43 18.66
N ALA A 1063 -14.54 -28.30 18.09
CA ALA A 1063 -15.90 -27.74 18.17
C ALA A 1063 -16.88 -28.37 17.15
N GLU A 1064 -16.41 -29.25 16.27
CA GLU A 1064 -17.25 -29.96 15.32
C GLU A 1064 -18.25 -30.89 16.01
N ARG A 1065 -19.44 -31.06 15.40
CA ARG A 1065 -20.57 -31.79 15.99
C ARG A 1065 -20.27 -33.27 16.23
N GLU A 1066 -19.41 -33.84 15.40
CA GLU A 1066 -19.00 -35.24 15.41
C GLU A 1066 -17.88 -35.51 16.44
N CYS A 1067 -17.34 -34.48 17.10
CA CYS A 1067 -16.37 -34.65 18.18
C CYS A 1067 -17.03 -35.32 19.40
N PRO A 1068 -16.41 -36.37 19.98
CA PRO A 1068 -16.94 -37.00 21.19
C PRO A 1068 -16.99 -35.98 22.34
N PRO A 1069 -18.17 -35.75 22.97
CA PRO A 1069 -18.32 -34.70 23.98
C PRO A 1069 -17.41 -34.89 25.20
N ASP A 1070 -17.13 -36.13 25.58
CA ASP A 1070 -16.29 -36.41 26.74
C ASP A 1070 -14.79 -36.18 26.43
N PHE A 1071 -14.37 -36.50 25.21
CA PHE A 1071 -13.03 -36.15 24.71
C PHE A 1071 -12.83 -34.63 24.65
N GLN A 1072 -13.83 -33.90 24.14
CA GLN A 1072 -13.81 -32.43 24.09
C GLN A 1072 -13.66 -31.81 25.49
N LYS A 1073 -14.44 -32.29 26.47
CA LYS A 1073 -14.31 -31.85 27.87
C LYS A 1073 -12.93 -32.18 28.45
N SER A 1074 -12.39 -33.35 28.14
CA SER A 1074 -11.05 -33.77 28.55
C SER A 1074 -9.98 -32.84 28.00
N PHE A 1075 -10.05 -32.48 26.71
CA PHE A 1075 -9.15 -31.52 26.07
C PHE A 1075 -9.24 -30.14 26.74
N VAL A 1076 -10.44 -29.56 26.90
CA VAL A 1076 -10.60 -28.22 27.48
C VAL A 1076 -10.02 -28.14 28.89
N ARG A 1077 -10.21 -29.18 29.71
CA ARG A 1077 -9.60 -29.26 31.06
C ARG A 1077 -8.06 -29.28 31.04
N SER A 1078 -7.50 -29.77 29.94
CA SER A 1078 -6.07 -29.99 29.75
C SER A 1078 -5.32 -28.80 29.16
N VAL A 1079 -6.01 -27.91 28.43
CA VAL A 1079 -5.39 -26.78 27.70
C VAL A 1079 -4.47 -25.95 28.58
N ASN A 1080 -4.93 -25.49 29.75
CA ASN A 1080 -4.11 -24.65 30.64
C ASN A 1080 -2.85 -25.37 31.12
N ASN A 1081 -2.97 -26.65 31.48
CA ASN A 1081 -1.82 -27.46 31.91
C ASN A 1081 -0.86 -27.72 30.74
N TRP A 1082 -1.38 -27.88 29.52
CA TRP A 1082 -0.59 -28.08 28.31
C TRP A 1082 0.22 -26.83 27.95
N LEU A 1083 -0.42 -25.67 28.00
CA LEU A 1083 0.24 -24.38 27.78
C LEU A 1083 1.31 -24.11 28.86
N ASN A 1084 1.04 -24.47 30.11
CA ASN A 1084 1.98 -24.31 31.22
C ASN A 1084 3.27 -25.12 31.03
N LEU A 1085 3.25 -26.24 30.30
CA LEU A 1085 4.47 -27.00 29.99
C LEU A 1085 5.51 -26.15 29.25
N PHE A 1086 5.09 -25.21 28.40
CA PHE A 1086 6.00 -24.32 27.67
C PHE A 1086 6.86 -23.47 28.61
N TYR A 1087 6.28 -23.05 29.73
CA TYR A 1087 6.98 -22.27 30.76
C TYR A 1087 7.80 -23.15 31.69
N GLN A 1088 7.44 -24.42 31.86
CA GLN A 1088 8.14 -25.38 32.71
C GLN A 1088 9.34 -26.03 32.04
N TYR A 1089 9.31 -26.23 30.71
CA TYR A 1089 10.49 -26.69 29.97
C TYR A 1089 11.62 -25.66 30.08
N ARG A 1090 12.84 -26.13 30.36
CA ARG A 1090 14.02 -25.27 30.47
C ARG A 1090 14.75 -25.11 29.14
N GLU A 1091 14.86 -26.18 28.35
CA GLU A 1091 15.55 -26.16 27.07
C GLU A 1091 14.72 -25.51 25.94
N PRO A 1092 15.31 -24.58 25.14
CA PRO A 1092 14.63 -23.97 24.00
C PRO A 1092 14.15 -24.97 22.94
N LYS A 1093 14.84 -26.12 22.81
CA LYS A 1093 14.47 -27.18 21.86
C LYS A 1093 13.11 -27.79 22.22
N HIS A 1094 12.93 -28.21 23.47
CA HIS A 1094 11.67 -28.77 23.97
C HIS A 1094 10.52 -27.76 23.90
N LYS A 1095 10.80 -26.47 24.12
CA LYS A 1095 9.81 -25.39 23.92
C LYS A 1095 9.32 -25.29 22.48
N LYS A 1096 10.22 -25.41 21.49
CA LYS A 1096 9.86 -25.38 20.06
C LYS A 1096 9.08 -26.62 19.63
N GLU A 1097 9.48 -27.79 20.11
CA GLU A 1097 8.78 -29.05 19.86
C GLU A 1097 7.36 -29.00 20.41
N LEU A 1098 7.19 -28.56 21.67
CA LEU A 1098 5.86 -28.36 22.27
C LEU A 1098 5.03 -27.29 21.51
N PHE A 1099 5.64 -26.15 21.16
CA PHE A 1099 4.93 -25.09 20.43
C PHE A 1099 4.41 -25.58 19.08
N SER A 1100 5.15 -26.45 18.40
CA SER A 1100 4.73 -27.05 17.12
C SER A 1100 3.48 -27.92 17.30
N LEU A 1101 3.38 -28.66 18.42
CA LEU A 1101 2.20 -29.46 18.75
C LEU A 1101 1.00 -28.60 19.12
N ILE A 1102 1.20 -27.57 19.96
CA ILE A 1102 0.14 -26.64 20.37
C ILE A 1102 -0.41 -25.88 19.16
N SER A 1103 0.45 -25.54 18.19
CA SER A 1103 0.04 -24.85 16.96
C SER A 1103 -0.99 -25.63 16.13
N LEU A 1104 -1.00 -26.96 16.21
CA LEU A 1104 -1.99 -27.80 15.54
C LEU A 1104 -3.41 -27.57 16.09
N ALA A 1105 -3.53 -27.19 17.36
CA ALA A 1105 -4.79 -26.93 18.06
C ALA A 1105 -5.06 -25.42 18.26
N ALA A 1106 -4.31 -24.54 17.58
CA ALA A 1106 -4.37 -23.08 17.80
C ALA A 1106 -5.79 -22.51 17.68
N ARG A 1107 -6.59 -23.04 16.74
CA ARG A 1107 -7.99 -22.64 16.54
C ARG A 1107 -8.88 -22.92 17.75
N ASP A 1108 -8.65 -24.05 18.44
CA ASP A 1108 -9.45 -24.46 19.60
C ASP A 1108 -8.93 -23.86 20.92
N ILE A 1109 -7.68 -23.41 20.96
CA ILE A 1109 -7.07 -22.74 22.13
C ILE A 1109 -7.37 -21.24 22.14
N GLY A 1110 -7.34 -20.57 20.98
CA GLY A 1110 -7.66 -19.15 20.86
C GLY A 1110 -6.56 -18.22 21.40
N LYS A 1111 -6.93 -17.21 22.20
CA LYS A 1111 -6.07 -16.08 22.57
C LYS A 1111 -4.74 -16.50 23.22
N ASP A 1112 -4.78 -17.48 24.11
CA ASP A 1112 -3.61 -17.88 24.91
C ASP A 1112 -2.48 -18.47 24.06
N TYR A 1113 -2.80 -19.03 22.88
CA TYR A 1113 -1.82 -19.46 21.90
C TYR A 1113 -1.02 -18.27 21.34
N TYR A 1114 -1.69 -17.17 20.99
CA TYR A 1114 -1.03 -16.01 20.38
C TYR A 1114 -0.08 -15.30 21.35
N GLU A 1115 -0.41 -15.28 22.65
CA GLU A 1115 0.50 -14.78 23.68
C GLU A 1115 1.78 -15.62 23.80
N MET A 1116 1.65 -16.96 23.66
CA MET A 1116 2.80 -17.86 23.62
C MET A 1116 3.61 -17.70 22.31
N ALA A 1117 2.95 -17.55 21.18
CA ALA A 1117 3.59 -17.33 19.88
C ALA A 1117 4.47 -16.07 19.88
N TYR A 1118 4.01 -14.99 20.51
CA TYR A 1118 4.79 -13.77 20.68
C TYR A 1118 6.11 -14.02 21.43
N LYS A 1119 6.07 -14.78 22.52
CA LYS A 1119 7.29 -15.15 23.28
C LYS A 1119 8.25 -16.03 22.47
N VAL A 1120 7.74 -16.93 21.62
CA VAL A 1120 8.58 -17.74 20.73
C VAL A 1120 9.28 -16.85 19.69
N LEU A 1121 8.59 -15.83 19.17
CA LEU A 1121 9.17 -14.85 18.24
C LEU A 1121 10.29 -14.03 18.91
N GLU A 1122 10.09 -13.55 20.14
CA GLU A 1122 11.16 -12.89 20.91
C GLU A 1122 12.38 -13.80 21.13
N MET A 1123 12.15 -15.08 21.48
CA MET A 1123 13.22 -16.07 21.63
C MET A 1123 14.01 -16.27 20.32
N TYR A 1124 13.32 -16.26 19.18
CA TYR A 1124 13.94 -16.39 17.86
C TYR A 1124 14.77 -15.16 17.50
N GLN A 1125 14.26 -13.96 17.78
CA GLN A 1125 14.99 -12.70 17.57
C GLN A 1125 16.29 -12.65 18.38
N LYS A 1126 16.27 -13.03 19.67
CA LYS A 1126 17.46 -13.11 20.55
C LYS A 1126 18.49 -14.16 20.11
N TRP A 1127 18.04 -15.27 19.51
CA TRP A 1127 18.93 -16.30 18.96
C TRP A 1127 19.65 -15.83 17.70
N ARG A 1128 18.96 -15.08 16.83
CA ARG A 1128 19.55 -14.47 15.64
C ARG A 1128 20.68 -13.49 15.99
N THR A 1129 20.54 -12.75 17.08
CA THR A 1129 21.57 -11.81 17.56
C THR A 1129 22.80 -12.50 18.16
N ARG A 1130 22.68 -13.73 18.70
CA ARG A 1130 23.79 -14.45 19.35
C ARG A 1130 24.67 -15.30 18.41
N TYR A 1131 24.16 -15.68 17.25
CA TYR A 1131 24.91 -16.47 16.24
C TYR A 1131 25.24 -15.65 14.97
N SER A 1132 25.04 -14.33 15.03
CA SER A 1132 25.53 -13.37 14.04
C SER A 1132 26.72 -12.55 14.60
N ILE A 1133 27.51 -13.15 15.49
CA ILE A 1133 28.84 -12.67 15.91
C ILE A 1133 29.89 -13.59 15.31
#